data_AF-A0ABD5H2V3-F1
#
_entry.id   AF-A0ABD5H2V3-F1
#
_cell.length_a   1.000
_cell.length_b   1.000
_cell.length_c   1.000
_cell.angle_alpha   90.00
_cell.angle_beta   90.00
_cell.angle_gamma   90.00
#
_symmetry.space_group_name_H-M   'P 1'
#
loop_
_entity.id
_entity.type
_entity.pdbx_description
1 polymer ?
#
loop_
_entity_poly.entity_id
_entity_poly.type
_entity_poly.pdbx_seq_one_letter_code
_entity_poly.pdbx_strand_id
1 'polypeptide(L)'
;MATTPTNMPVPSESPRDLKFNAGKIDEFVTSMTQQYIDRFGEAHYTIEGLRWVAQQAIAAFGYITLDSFEDGNALTQPNQVLRLEANGEYYRWDGVFPKKVSAGSTPDSTGGIGVGAWLSVGDATLRPLVINEMKTARFDKTDGFNFYSGFTLNNRKQVAFNSEDGFYYQFLGSLPVTISPGTTPQKNINGGEWLNVGNGTDLAYYGYVSSWGLEDVTDVINGLWLAGREVVIDINCTARQLKLVSGCSIKGLDSELTMTLVPPTSVVSGEESANLYHAPGDGDLSNVSISNLTIDGGRYANPAIQYHHCIGIWASSGEVIKNLNFTHLSMKNAGEDFIKLVCTDADSSISDVSVYSCGFKTDDDKLGLTGYSAPSSGNGIRTITSYDPYASYGDKKICNVKVINCKAKKIRTLTDFKRGTYSSISTIHYTEDMYDCHHSCDGVFNIVIDNITCNTNSNFNEGTSTNFIEIQGEDVIVTNVTGNGNDITKQGIFVTDYGLPEENGVGHNSVNVSLYNIKLLNLLSDGIKVQNGINCTINNITVQGCKGHPVLFTSRSGRVDDAGYKLEGYYNSFDGVNGSGWTNPPKCQGVNFIKGRVVNAQGQDDLYIPGNILREATDEYGAWKNKYLAKNLVANNYLEFTAGSGSNLKWFVNDRTYEEVVYAPSVPPGEPMAVTVSDQSTTALREIYYPPFKARKDDIFYARVWALKGSADNFSIAVQELDSSKNLIGSTTFYGIEMSNVLEWKEFVMKHTVVSSNASYVMIGLIPAGGYNTPANTGTTNLSNLRIGRSPFGVS
;
A
#
# COMPACT_ATOMS: atom_id res chain seq x y z
N MET A 1 83.15 6.61 2.73
CA MET A 1 82.84 5.77 3.92
C MET A 1 81.60 4.93 3.66
N ALA A 2 81.58 3.71 4.19
CA ALA A 2 80.37 2.97 4.49
C ALA A 2 80.17 3.04 6.01
N THR A 3 79.06 3.61 6.46
CA THR A 3 78.64 3.52 7.86
C THR A 3 77.73 2.32 7.99
N THR A 4 78.05 1.40 8.89
CA THR A 4 77.09 0.39 9.35
C THR A 4 75.96 1.13 10.06
N PRO A 5 74.68 0.94 9.68
CA PRO A 5 73.56 1.54 10.40
C PRO A 5 73.56 1.14 11.88
N THR A 6 73.00 2.00 12.72
CA THR A 6 72.79 1.71 14.13
C THR A 6 71.49 0.94 14.33
N ASN A 7 71.39 0.23 15.45
CA ASN A 7 70.18 -0.48 15.85
C ASN A 7 69.17 0.44 16.58
N MET A 8 69.18 1.75 16.28
CA MET A 8 68.19 2.70 16.82
C MET A 8 66.94 2.76 15.92
N PRO A 9 65.73 2.97 16.50
CA PRO A 9 64.47 2.97 15.77
C PRO A 9 64.44 3.88 14.54
N VAL A 10 63.51 3.64 13.62
CA VAL A 10 63.18 4.59 12.55
C VAL A 10 62.10 5.55 13.10
N PRO A 11 62.26 6.88 13.01
CA PRO A 11 63.43 7.63 12.54
C PRO A 11 64.58 7.69 13.57
N SER A 12 65.82 7.89 13.08
CA SER A 12 67.02 8.09 13.90
C SER A 12 67.78 9.32 13.42
N GLU A 13 68.10 10.23 14.33
CA GLU A 13 68.90 11.44 14.10
C GLU A 13 70.42 11.17 14.11
N SER A 14 70.83 9.91 14.30
CA SER A 14 72.25 9.51 14.33
C SER A 14 72.98 9.91 13.04
N PRO A 15 74.11 10.65 13.13
CA PRO A 15 74.94 10.96 11.96
C PRO A 15 75.49 9.72 11.23
N ARG A 16 75.48 8.53 11.85
CA ARG A 16 75.84 7.27 11.21
C ARG A 16 74.75 6.72 10.30
N ASP A 17 73.49 6.96 10.65
CA ASP A 17 72.30 6.52 9.91
C ASP A 17 71.94 7.47 8.77
N LEU A 18 72.37 8.73 8.84
CA LEU A 18 72.09 9.78 7.85
C LEU A 18 72.32 9.33 6.40
N LYS A 19 73.38 8.56 6.11
CA LYS A 19 73.64 8.03 4.75
C LYS A 19 72.57 7.03 4.29
N PHE A 20 72.11 6.16 5.20
CA PHE A 20 71.06 5.18 4.89
C PHE A 20 69.70 5.89 4.77
N ASN A 21 69.38 6.78 5.71
CA ASN A 21 68.17 7.60 5.67
C ASN A 21 68.10 8.41 4.36
N ALA A 22 69.20 9.04 3.92
CA ALA A 22 69.26 9.78 2.66
C ALA A 22 69.01 8.88 1.43
N GLY A 23 69.59 7.67 1.38
CA GLY A 23 69.32 6.70 0.32
C GLY A 23 67.86 6.23 0.29
N LYS A 24 67.20 6.12 1.45
CA LYS A 24 65.76 5.80 1.53
C LYS A 24 64.85 6.97 1.21
N ILE A 25 65.30 8.21 1.39
CA ILE A 25 64.60 9.40 0.86
C ILE A 25 64.71 9.45 -0.67
N ASP A 26 65.88 9.14 -1.24
CA ASP A 26 66.07 9.04 -2.70
C ASP A 26 65.17 7.95 -3.31
N GLU A 27 65.12 6.76 -2.69
CA GLU A 27 64.22 5.65 -3.08
C GLU A 27 62.74 6.02 -2.91
N PHE A 28 62.36 6.72 -1.82
CA PHE A 28 61.01 7.24 -1.61
C PHE A 28 60.58 8.23 -2.70
N VAL A 29 61.46 9.15 -3.10
CA VAL A 29 61.15 10.21 -4.07
C VAL A 29 61.17 9.72 -5.52
N THR A 30 62.09 8.81 -5.87
CA THR A 30 62.38 8.48 -7.28
C THR A 30 61.94 7.09 -7.74
N SER A 31 61.61 6.17 -6.82
CA SER A 31 61.23 4.80 -7.21
C SER A 31 59.81 4.71 -7.76
N MET A 32 59.67 4.01 -8.88
CA MET A 32 58.39 3.61 -9.46
C MET A 32 57.76 2.38 -8.77
N THR A 33 58.43 1.76 -7.79
CA THR A 33 57.83 0.72 -6.93
C THR A 33 56.88 1.37 -5.91
N GLN A 34 55.80 0.68 -5.53
CA GLN A 34 54.83 1.25 -4.57
C GLN A 34 55.39 1.37 -3.14
N GLN A 35 56.34 0.53 -2.75
CA GLN A 35 56.91 0.51 -1.41
C GLN A 35 58.43 0.38 -1.45
N TYR A 36 59.08 0.91 -0.41
CA TYR A 36 60.46 0.66 -0.05
C TYR A 36 60.54 -0.04 1.31
N ILE A 37 61.59 -0.81 1.53
CA ILE A 37 61.86 -1.49 2.80
C ILE A 37 62.87 -0.67 3.62
N ASP A 38 62.67 -0.51 4.93
CA ASP A 38 63.60 0.22 5.80
C ASP A 38 64.80 -0.64 6.30
N ARG A 39 65.51 -0.20 7.35
CA ARG A 39 66.67 -0.95 7.90
C ARG A 39 66.30 -2.11 8.84
N PHE A 40 65.05 -2.22 9.26
CA PHE A 40 64.55 -3.31 10.12
C PHE A 40 63.71 -4.33 9.35
N GLY A 41 63.27 -3.99 8.14
CA GLY A 41 62.49 -4.87 7.27
C GLY A 41 61.04 -4.40 7.06
N GLU A 42 60.65 -3.29 7.69
CA GLU A 42 59.29 -2.75 7.57
C GLU A 42 59.09 -2.06 6.22
N ALA A 43 57.86 -2.16 5.68
CA ALA A 43 57.50 -1.65 4.37
C ALA A 43 56.78 -0.30 4.45
N HIS A 44 57.28 0.69 3.70
CA HIS A 44 56.78 2.07 3.69
C HIS A 44 56.46 2.49 2.25
N TYR A 45 55.40 3.27 2.03
CA TYR A 45 55.04 3.74 0.69
C TYR A 45 56.04 4.75 0.12
N THR A 46 56.33 4.66 -1.18
CA THR A 46 57.05 5.67 -1.98
C THR A 46 56.10 6.80 -2.42
N ILE A 47 56.58 7.81 -3.15
CA ILE A 47 55.69 8.79 -3.81
C ILE A 47 54.72 8.10 -4.78
N GLU A 48 55.15 7.13 -5.58
CA GLU A 48 54.25 6.39 -6.48
C GLU A 48 53.30 5.46 -5.71
N GLY A 49 53.72 4.92 -4.57
CA GLY A 49 52.83 4.22 -3.63
C GLY A 49 51.74 5.12 -3.05
N LEU A 50 52.11 6.29 -2.54
CA LEU A 50 51.19 7.30 -2.02
C LEU A 50 50.26 7.83 -3.11
N ARG A 51 50.76 8.03 -4.34
CA ARG A 51 49.96 8.37 -5.52
C ARG A 51 48.94 7.28 -5.84
N TRP A 52 49.33 6.00 -5.83
CA TRP A 52 48.43 4.88 -6.05
C TRP A 52 47.36 4.79 -4.96
N VAL A 53 47.74 4.87 -3.68
CA VAL A 53 46.80 4.90 -2.54
C VAL A 53 45.85 6.10 -2.64
N ALA A 54 46.35 7.28 -3.01
CA ALA A 54 45.53 8.47 -3.20
C ALA A 54 44.55 8.30 -4.38
N GLN A 55 44.97 7.69 -5.50
CA GLN A 55 44.07 7.38 -6.62
C GLN A 55 42.98 6.36 -6.23
N GLN A 56 43.31 5.31 -5.46
CA GLN A 56 42.33 4.37 -4.93
C GLN A 56 41.35 5.06 -3.95
N ALA A 57 41.85 5.90 -3.04
CA ALA A 57 41.01 6.66 -2.11
C ALA A 57 40.09 7.66 -2.84
N ILE A 58 40.60 8.39 -3.85
CA ILE A 58 39.82 9.31 -4.66
C ILE A 58 38.73 8.58 -5.47
N ALA A 59 39.01 7.36 -5.96
CA ALA A 59 37.99 6.51 -6.57
C ALA A 59 36.94 6.02 -5.55
N ALA A 60 37.35 5.71 -4.32
CA ALA A 60 36.46 5.29 -3.23
C ALA A 60 35.57 6.43 -2.68
N PHE A 61 35.96 7.70 -2.84
CA PHE A 61 35.13 8.86 -2.47
C PHE A 61 34.01 9.19 -3.48
N GLY A 62 33.87 8.40 -4.55
CA GLY A 62 32.81 8.54 -5.54
C GLY A 62 33.08 9.60 -6.61
N TYR A 63 32.36 9.49 -7.71
CA TYR A 63 32.50 10.36 -8.87
C TYR A 63 31.63 11.62 -8.76
N ILE A 64 32.20 12.76 -9.14
CA ILE A 64 31.48 14.02 -9.33
C ILE A 64 31.03 14.06 -10.79
N THR A 65 29.75 13.79 -11.02
CA THR A 65 29.13 13.79 -12.36
C THR A 65 28.96 15.20 -12.90
N LEU A 66 29.37 15.40 -14.15
CA LEU A 66 29.24 16.64 -14.91
C LEU A 66 28.51 16.34 -16.24
N ASP A 67 27.60 17.23 -16.63
CA ASP A 67 27.12 17.37 -18.00
C ASP A 67 27.85 18.56 -18.66
N SER A 68 28.15 18.55 -19.96
CA SER A 68 28.28 17.40 -20.87
C SER A 68 29.46 17.65 -21.83
N PHE A 69 29.79 16.70 -22.71
CA PHE A 69 30.71 16.99 -23.82
C PHE A 69 30.08 17.98 -24.82
N GLU A 70 28.76 17.97 -24.92
CA GLU A 70 27.94 18.80 -25.78
C GLU A 70 27.85 20.26 -25.29
N ASP A 71 27.66 20.51 -23.99
CA ASP A 71 27.75 21.86 -23.39
C ASP A 71 29.20 22.33 -23.17
N GLY A 72 30.14 21.39 -23.04
CA GLY A 72 31.55 21.67 -22.75
C GLY A 72 31.83 21.92 -21.26
N ASN A 73 33.05 21.63 -20.82
CA ASN A 73 33.36 21.61 -19.39
C ASN A 73 34.85 21.83 -19.07
N ALA A 74 35.19 21.94 -17.78
CA ALA A 74 36.56 22.09 -17.28
C ALA A 74 36.77 21.21 -16.04
N LEU A 75 37.19 19.95 -16.27
CA LEU A 75 37.48 19.02 -15.19
C LEU A 75 38.76 19.47 -14.49
N THR A 76 38.71 19.60 -13.18
CA THR A 76 39.81 20.06 -12.31
C THR A 76 40.27 18.98 -11.33
N GLN A 77 39.48 17.91 -11.13
CA GLN A 77 39.73 16.86 -10.14
C GLN A 77 39.66 15.45 -10.77
N PRO A 78 40.52 14.48 -10.35
CA PRO A 78 40.55 13.13 -10.95
C PRO A 78 39.28 12.28 -10.79
N ASN A 79 38.39 12.60 -9.86
CA ASN A 79 37.08 11.94 -9.72
C ASN A 79 35.94 12.69 -10.42
N GLN A 80 36.21 13.74 -11.20
CA GLN A 80 35.19 14.33 -12.08
C GLN A 80 35.02 13.49 -13.34
N VAL A 81 33.76 13.23 -13.69
CA VAL A 81 33.38 12.43 -14.86
C VAL A 81 32.40 13.20 -15.71
N LEU A 82 32.65 13.24 -17.03
CA LEU A 82 31.84 14.00 -17.98
C LEU A 82 30.93 13.04 -18.76
N ARG A 83 29.63 13.34 -18.80
CA ARG A 83 28.65 12.61 -19.61
C ARG A 83 28.73 13.02 -21.07
N LEU A 84 28.67 12.03 -21.96
CA LEU A 84 28.34 12.20 -23.36
C LEU A 84 26.83 11.97 -23.51
N GLU A 85 26.09 12.97 -23.97
CA GLU A 85 24.62 12.85 -24.06
C GLU A 85 24.18 11.82 -25.10
N ALA A 86 24.93 11.72 -26.22
CA ALA A 86 24.62 10.85 -27.35
C ALA A 86 24.52 9.34 -27.01
N ASN A 87 25.14 8.86 -25.93
CA ASN A 87 25.00 7.49 -25.42
C ASN A 87 24.68 7.40 -23.91
N GLY A 88 24.68 8.52 -23.19
CA GLY A 88 24.48 8.57 -21.74
C GLY A 88 25.65 8.07 -20.89
N GLU A 89 26.78 7.69 -21.49
CA GLU A 89 27.94 7.20 -20.74
C GLU A 89 28.72 8.32 -20.07
N TYR A 90 29.29 8.02 -18.90
CA TYR A 90 30.25 8.87 -18.20
C TYR A 90 31.69 8.45 -18.49
N TYR A 91 32.53 9.42 -18.82
CA TYR A 91 33.95 9.25 -19.08
C TYR A 91 34.79 10.00 -18.03
N ARG A 92 35.78 9.32 -17.46
CA ARG A 92 36.80 9.95 -16.60
C ARG A 92 38.02 10.33 -17.43
N TRP A 93 38.67 11.44 -17.10
CA TRP A 93 39.97 11.81 -17.70
C TRP A 93 41.11 11.16 -16.91
N ASP A 94 41.97 10.43 -17.61
CA ASP A 94 43.12 9.69 -17.06
C ASP A 94 44.46 10.42 -17.32
N GLY A 95 44.40 11.55 -18.04
CA GLY A 95 45.56 12.41 -18.34
C GLY A 95 45.79 13.53 -17.33
N VAL A 96 46.54 14.55 -17.73
CA VAL A 96 46.89 15.71 -16.89
C VAL A 96 45.69 16.65 -16.72
N PHE A 97 45.52 17.17 -15.51
CA PHE A 97 44.49 18.17 -15.14
C PHE A 97 45.09 19.58 -15.04
N PRO A 98 44.30 20.66 -15.24
CA PRO A 98 42.87 20.66 -15.58
C PRO A 98 42.61 20.31 -17.05
N LYS A 99 41.55 19.54 -17.29
CA LYS A 99 41.11 19.11 -18.60
C LYS A 99 39.95 19.97 -19.09
N LYS A 100 40.24 20.87 -20.03
CA LYS A 100 39.21 21.64 -20.76
C LYS A 100 38.62 20.82 -21.92
N VAL A 101 37.30 20.95 -22.08
CA VAL A 101 36.44 20.37 -23.11
C VAL A 101 35.63 21.52 -23.72
N SER A 102 35.58 21.63 -25.04
CA SER A 102 34.77 22.65 -25.73
C SER A 102 33.32 22.18 -25.88
N ALA A 103 32.37 23.10 -26.00
CA ALA A 103 31.01 22.73 -26.42
C ALA A 103 31.01 22.02 -27.80
N GLY A 104 30.07 21.10 -28.02
CA GLY A 104 29.95 20.28 -29.22
C GLY A 104 31.05 19.23 -29.39
N SER A 105 31.67 18.77 -28.29
CA SER A 105 32.77 17.80 -28.31
C SER A 105 32.31 16.34 -28.17
N THR A 106 33.28 15.43 -28.23
CA THR A 106 33.19 14.01 -27.85
C THR A 106 34.49 13.59 -27.14
N PRO A 107 34.55 12.40 -26.50
CA PRO A 107 35.81 11.84 -26.01
C PRO A 107 36.91 11.79 -27.10
N ASP A 108 36.57 11.28 -28.29
CA ASP A 108 37.53 11.15 -29.40
C ASP A 108 38.07 12.50 -29.88
N SER A 109 37.19 13.47 -30.14
CA SER A 109 37.58 14.81 -30.61
C SER A 109 38.33 15.64 -29.56
N THR A 110 38.35 15.21 -28.30
CA THR A 110 39.06 15.90 -27.22
C THR A 110 40.18 15.11 -26.57
N GLY A 111 40.59 13.96 -27.11
CA GLY A 111 41.78 13.25 -26.63
C GLY A 111 41.88 11.77 -26.99
N GLY A 112 40.80 11.17 -27.51
CA GLY A 112 40.74 9.73 -27.72
C GLY A 112 40.37 8.97 -26.44
N ILE A 113 40.03 7.69 -26.61
CA ILE A 113 39.71 6.77 -25.53
C ILE A 113 40.93 5.86 -25.27
N GLY A 114 41.44 5.83 -24.03
CA GLY A 114 42.61 5.06 -23.65
C GLY A 114 43.29 5.54 -22.35
N VAL A 115 44.30 4.79 -21.91
CA VAL A 115 45.14 5.13 -20.74
C VAL A 115 45.86 6.46 -20.98
N GLY A 116 45.81 7.38 -20.02
CA GLY A 116 46.28 8.76 -20.17
C GLY A 116 45.36 9.69 -20.99
N ALA A 117 44.20 9.19 -21.43
CA ALA A 117 43.19 9.93 -22.20
C ALA A 117 41.79 9.77 -21.55
N TRP A 118 40.70 9.65 -22.30
CA TRP A 118 39.38 9.35 -21.73
C TRP A 118 39.19 7.86 -21.47
N LEU A 119 38.52 7.50 -20.38
CA LEU A 119 38.13 6.12 -20.08
C LEU A 119 36.64 6.06 -19.68
N SER A 120 35.86 5.21 -20.36
CA SER A 120 34.46 4.95 -19.98
C SER A 120 34.43 4.33 -18.59
N VAL A 121 33.58 4.87 -17.71
CA VAL A 121 33.47 4.44 -16.31
C VAL A 121 32.73 3.11 -16.18
N GLY A 122 31.92 2.73 -17.17
CA GLY A 122 31.22 1.43 -17.21
C GLY A 122 31.96 0.36 -18.01
N ASP A 123 32.25 0.63 -19.28
CA ASP A 123 32.75 -0.38 -20.22
C ASP A 123 34.18 -0.84 -19.87
N ALA A 124 35.07 0.07 -19.46
CA ALA A 124 36.49 -0.25 -19.25
C ALA A 124 36.74 -1.26 -18.12
N THR A 125 35.85 -1.35 -17.12
CA THR A 125 35.91 -2.34 -16.04
C THR A 125 35.13 -3.61 -16.33
N LEU A 126 33.99 -3.52 -17.02
CA LEU A 126 33.10 -4.66 -17.28
C LEU A 126 33.59 -5.51 -18.46
N ARG A 127 34.02 -4.87 -19.55
CA ARG A 127 34.41 -5.53 -20.80
C ARG A 127 35.57 -6.52 -20.65
N PRO A 128 36.64 -6.26 -19.86
CA PRO A 128 37.69 -7.25 -19.65
C PRO A 128 37.21 -8.49 -18.90
N LEU A 129 36.30 -8.32 -17.92
CA LEU A 129 35.71 -9.43 -17.16
C LEU A 129 34.84 -10.30 -18.06
N VAL A 130 33.89 -9.69 -18.78
CA VAL A 130 33.00 -10.39 -19.72
C VAL A 130 33.80 -11.12 -20.82
N ILE A 131 34.82 -10.48 -21.39
CA ILE A 131 35.71 -11.12 -22.38
C ILE A 131 36.49 -12.30 -21.78
N ASN A 132 36.90 -12.23 -20.50
CA ASN A 132 37.64 -13.33 -19.88
C ASN A 132 36.71 -14.51 -19.53
N GLU A 133 35.47 -14.24 -19.15
CA GLU A 133 34.45 -15.27 -18.94
C GLU A 133 34.03 -15.95 -20.26
N MET A 134 33.75 -15.18 -21.31
CA MET A 134 33.37 -15.70 -22.64
C MET A 134 34.50 -16.44 -23.37
N LYS A 135 35.76 -16.29 -22.95
CA LYS A 135 36.90 -17.06 -23.50
C LYS A 135 36.94 -18.53 -23.09
N THR A 136 36.04 -18.98 -22.21
CA THR A 136 36.01 -20.36 -21.72
C THR A 136 34.64 -21.00 -21.91
N ALA A 137 34.46 -21.63 -23.09
CA ALA A 137 33.23 -22.33 -23.48
C ALA A 137 32.63 -23.13 -22.30
N ARG A 138 31.35 -22.88 -22.04
CA ARG A 138 30.61 -23.45 -20.91
C ARG A 138 30.16 -24.88 -21.20
N PHE A 139 29.85 -25.16 -22.46
CA PHE A 139 29.65 -26.50 -22.98
C PHE A 139 30.78 -26.94 -23.93
N ASP A 140 31.14 -28.21 -23.85
CA ASP A 140 32.10 -28.90 -24.70
C ASP A 140 31.33 -29.80 -25.67
N LYS A 141 31.19 -29.33 -26.91
CA LYS A 141 30.56 -30.05 -28.03
C LYS A 141 31.57 -30.94 -28.75
N THR A 142 32.24 -31.85 -28.05
CA THR A 142 33.25 -32.72 -28.67
C THR A 142 32.64 -33.46 -29.87
N ASP A 143 33.15 -33.20 -31.09
CA ASP A 143 32.57 -33.65 -32.36
C ASP A 143 32.48 -35.18 -32.46
N GLY A 144 31.34 -35.75 -32.06
CA GLY A 144 31.09 -37.19 -32.02
C GLY A 144 30.22 -37.69 -30.86
N PHE A 145 29.96 -36.87 -29.83
CA PHE A 145 29.02 -37.25 -28.77
C PHE A 145 27.57 -37.15 -29.27
N ASN A 146 27.05 -38.26 -29.80
CA ASN A 146 25.70 -38.38 -30.33
C ASN A 146 25.02 -39.66 -29.81
N PHE A 147 23.77 -39.54 -29.35
CA PHE A 147 23.00 -40.68 -28.83
C PHE A 147 22.83 -41.82 -29.83
N TYR A 148 22.82 -41.55 -31.13
CA TYR A 148 22.78 -42.55 -32.19
C TYR A 148 24.02 -43.46 -32.20
N SER A 149 25.21 -42.92 -31.97
CA SER A 149 26.49 -43.66 -32.06
C SER A 149 27.01 -44.17 -30.71
N GLY A 150 26.48 -43.67 -29.59
CA GLY A 150 27.02 -43.92 -28.25
C GLY A 150 28.32 -43.12 -27.99
N PHE A 151 28.65 -42.95 -26.71
CA PHE A 151 29.78 -42.11 -26.27
C PHE A 151 30.15 -42.37 -24.80
N THR A 152 31.14 -41.64 -24.26
CA THR A 152 31.45 -41.61 -22.82
C THR A 152 31.76 -40.18 -22.38
N LEU A 153 30.97 -39.66 -21.44
CA LEU A 153 31.19 -38.34 -20.84
C LEU A 153 32.12 -38.48 -19.65
N ASN A 154 33.12 -37.60 -19.58
CA ASN A 154 34.16 -37.62 -18.55
C ASN A 154 34.12 -36.37 -17.66
N ASN A 155 33.51 -35.27 -18.11
CA ASN A 155 33.34 -34.05 -17.31
C ASN A 155 31.99 -33.36 -17.58
N ARG A 156 31.55 -32.52 -16.64
CA ARG A 156 30.20 -31.92 -16.64
C ARG A 156 29.96 -30.94 -17.80
N LYS A 157 30.98 -30.39 -18.47
CA LYS A 157 30.80 -29.51 -19.64
C LYS A 157 30.41 -30.27 -20.89
N GLN A 158 30.72 -31.56 -20.98
CA GLN A 158 30.50 -32.34 -22.20
C GLN A 158 29.01 -32.56 -22.43
N VAL A 159 28.57 -32.19 -23.65
CA VAL A 159 27.17 -32.29 -24.08
C VAL A 159 27.03 -33.24 -25.25
N ALA A 160 25.94 -33.99 -25.27
CA ALA A 160 25.64 -34.95 -26.32
C ALA A 160 24.49 -34.45 -27.20
N PHE A 161 24.63 -34.58 -28.52
CA PHE A 161 23.60 -34.22 -29.48
C PHE A 161 22.58 -35.35 -29.66
N ASN A 162 21.29 -35.01 -29.60
CA ASN A 162 20.20 -35.89 -29.99
C ASN A 162 19.70 -35.52 -31.40
N SER A 163 19.85 -36.43 -32.36
CA SER A 163 19.37 -36.22 -33.73
C SER A 163 17.85 -36.38 -33.89
N GLU A 164 17.13 -36.87 -32.87
CA GLU A 164 15.66 -37.04 -32.91
C GLU A 164 14.92 -35.72 -32.68
N ASP A 165 15.44 -34.83 -31.82
CA ASP A 165 14.84 -33.53 -31.48
C ASP A 165 15.70 -32.32 -31.90
N GLY A 166 16.97 -32.54 -32.30
CA GLY A 166 17.88 -31.49 -32.73
C GLY A 166 18.59 -30.73 -31.60
N PHE A 167 18.50 -31.20 -30.36
CA PHE A 167 19.07 -30.53 -29.19
C PHE A 167 20.31 -31.20 -28.60
N TYR A 168 21.09 -30.42 -27.89
CA TYR A 168 22.18 -30.88 -27.05
C TYR A 168 21.68 -31.16 -25.63
N TYR A 169 22.28 -32.14 -24.96
CA TYR A 169 21.92 -32.55 -23.61
C TYR A 169 23.15 -32.59 -22.69
N GLN A 170 23.02 -31.99 -21.50
CA GLN A 170 23.98 -32.06 -20.41
C GLN A 170 23.57 -33.18 -19.44
N PHE A 171 24.49 -34.10 -19.13
CA PHE A 171 24.26 -35.10 -18.10
C PHE A 171 24.44 -34.49 -16.70
N LEU A 172 23.49 -34.73 -15.80
CA LEU A 172 23.48 -34.26 -14.41
C LEU A 172 23.96 -35.34 -13.43
N GLY A 173 23.87 -36.61 -13.80
CA GLY A 173 24.21 -37.78 -12.98
C GLY A 173 25.70 -37.96 -12.64
N SER A 174 26.05 -39.12 -12.07
CA SER A 174 27.44 -39.42 -11.67
C SER A 174 28.37 -39.64 -12.86
N LEU A 175 29.54 -38.99 -12.87
CA LEU A 175 30.53 -39.07 -13.95
C LEU A 175 31.79 -39.83 -13.53
N PRO A 176 32.50 -40.52 -14.46
CA PRO A 176 32.19 -40.65 -15.89
C PRO A 176 31.00 -41.58 -16.16
N VAL A 177 30.33 -41.42 -17.31
CA VAL A 177 29.23 -42.29 -17.76
C VAL A 177 29.41 -42.70 -19.23
N THR A 178 29.19 -43.98 -19.53
CA THR A 178 29.18 -44.54 -20.89
C THR A 178 27.74 -44.75 -21.35
N ILE A 179 27.41 -44.22 -22.53
CA ILE A 179 26.05 -44.24 -23.10
C ILE A 179 26.03 -45.11 -24.35
N SER A 180 25.10 -46.07 -24.38
CA SER A 180 24.95 -47.02 -25.49
C SER A 180 24.40 -46.35 -26.76
N PRO A 181 24.76 -46.84 -27.96
CA PRO A 181 24.12 -46.41 -29.21
C PRO A 181 22.60 -46.61 -29.16
N GLY A 182 21.83 -45.62 -29.63
CA GLY A 182 20.36 -45.65 -29.64
C GLY A 182 19.69 -45.36 -28.29
N THR A 183 20.39 -44.77 -27.31
CA THR A 183 19.80 -44.40 -26.02
C THR A 183 19.04 -43.08 -26.12
N THR A 184 17.71 -43.07 -25.96
CA THR A 184 16.94 -41.81 -25.83
C THR A 184 17.22 -41.13 -24.47
N PRO A 185 17.57 -39.83 -24.42
CA PRO A 185 17.81 -39.14 -23.15
C PRO A 185 16.51 -38.90 -22.36
N GLN A 186 16.36 -39.56 -21.21
CA GLN A 186 15.29 -39.25 -20.27
C GLN A 186 15.53 -37.86 -19.64
N LYS A 187 14.69 -36.88 -20.02
CA LYS A 187 14.77 -35.49 -19.54
C LYS A 187 14.64 -35.41 -18.01
N ASN A 188 15.30 -34.44 -17.39
CA ASN A 188 15.25 -34.20 -15.95
C ASN A 188 13.86 -33.81 -15.42
N ILE A 189 13.05 -33.12 -16.22
CA ILE A 189 11.61 -32.89 -15.94
C ILE A 189 10.81 -34.19 -15.76
N ASN A 190 11.28 -35.30 -16.35
CA ASN A 190 10.68 -36.64 -16.25
C ASN A 190 11.46 -37.54 -15.27
N GLY A 191 12.13 -36.96 -14.26
CA GLY A 191 12.91 -37.67 -13.26
C GLY A 191 14.21 -38.32 -13.78
N GLY A 192 14.65 -37.99 -15.00
CA GLY A 192 15.89 -38.50 -15.58
C GLY A 192 17.12 -37.65 -15.25
N GLU A 193 18.28 -38.08 -15.74
CA GLU A 193 19.57 -37.41 -15.48
C GLU A 193 20.00 -36.45 -16.61
N TRP A 194 19.15 -36.15 -17.59
CA TRP A 194 19.51 -35.32 -18.74
C TRP A 194 18.81 -33.95 -18.75
N LEU A 195 19.58 -32.87 -18.65
CA LEU A 195 19.12 -31.52 -18.95
C LEU A 195 19.20 -31.27 -20.46
N ASN A 196 18.09 -30.90 -21.09
CA ASN A 196 18.13 -30.34 -22.45
C ASN A 196 18.77 -28.94 -22.39
N VAL A 197 19.80 -28.69 -23.20
CA VAL A 197 20.54 -27.41 -23.26
C VAL A 197 20.49 -26.78 -24.66
N GLY A 198 19.38 -27.00 -25.37
CA GLY A 198 19.05 -26.31 -26.61
C GLY A 198 20.08 -26.50 -27.70
N ASN A 199 20.47 -25.42 -28.37
CA ASN A 199 21.54 -25.38 -29.35
C ASN A 199 22.96 -25.65 -28.77
N GLY A 200 23.08 -25.89 -27.46
CA GLY A 200 24.34 -26.20 -26.76
C GLY A 200 25.35 -25.05 -26.72
N THR A 201 24.93 -23.80 -26.93
CA THR A 201 25.81 -22.62 -26.82
C THR A 201 25.91 -22.10 -25.38
N ASP A 202 26.84 -21.19 -25.13
CA ASP A 202 26.96 -20.52 -23.83
C ASP A 202 25.70 -19.70 -23.47
N LEU A 203 24.91 -19.23 -24.44
CA LEU A 203 23.60 -18.61 -24.19
C LEU A 203 22.62 -19.59 -23.54
N ALA A 204 22.60 -20.86 -24.00
CA ALA A 204 21.80 -21.91 -23.36
C ALA A 204 22.31 -22.25 -21.94
N TYR A 205 23.62 -22.14 -21.69
CA TYR A 205 24.18 -22.32 -20.34
C TYR A 205 23.73 -21.22 -19.37
N TYR A 206 23.53 -19.99 -19.87
CA TYR A 206 22.97 -18.87 -19.14
C TYR A 206 21.43 -18.76 -19.24
N GLY A 207 20.75 -19.80 -19.76
CA GLY A 207 19.29 -19.92 -19.72
C GLY A 207 18.50 -19.07 -20.73
N TYR A 208 19.14 -18.53 -21.76
CA TYR A 208 18.49 -17.71 -22.81
C TYR A 208 17.57 -18.58 -23.68
N VAL A 209 16.25 -18.43 -23.55
CA VAL A 209 15.25 -19.36 -24.12
C VAL A 209 15.24 -19.39 -25.65
N SER A 210 15.68 -18.32 -26.33
CA SER A 210 15.88 -18.33 -27.78
C SER A 210 16.83 -19.44 -28.26
N SER A 211 17.71 -19.93 -27.38
CA SER A 211 18.65 -21.02 -27.68
C SER A 211 17.97 -22.37 -28.00
N TRP A 212 16.68 -22.50 -27.74
CA TRP A 212 15.86 -23.66 -28.10
C TRP A 212 15.04 -23.45 -29.39
N GLY A 213 14.80 -22.21 -29.83
CA GLY A 213 13.99 -21.92 -31.01
C GLY A 213 12.53 -22.41 -30.94
N LEU A 214 11.99 -22.59 -29.73
CA LEU A 214 10.63 -23.08 -29.48
C LEU A 214 9.68 -21.92 -29.14
N GLU A 215 8.43 -22.01 -29.62
CA GLU A 215 7.35 -21.10 -29.20
C GLU A 215 6.81 -21.45 -27.80
N ASP A 216 6.70 -22.75 -27.49
CA ASP A 216 6.31 -23.26 -26.16
C ASP A 216 7.57 -23.65 -25.38
N VAL A 217 7.91 -22.87 -24.35
CA VAL A 217 9.13 -23.04 -23.56
C VAL A 217 8.87 -23.76 -22.22
N THR A 218 7.70 -24.38 -22.04
CA THR A 218 7.30 -25.02 -20.76
C THR A 218 8.31 -26.08 -20.28
N ASP A 219 8.74 -26.98 -21.16
CA ASP A 219 9.76 -28.00 -20.88
C ASP A 219 11.14 -27.38 -20.54
N VAL A 220 11.46 -26.25 -21.19
CA VAL A 220 12.75 -25.56 -21.06
C VAL A 220 12.87 -24.90 -19.70
N ILE A 221 11.85 -24.15 -19.29
CA ILE A 221 11.81 -23.44 -18.00
C ILE A 221 11.84 -24.44 -16.84
N ASN A 222 10.94 -25.44 -16.86
CA ASN A 222 10.91 -26.48 -15.83
C ASN A 222 12.24 -27.26 -15.75
N GLY A 223 12.85 -27.59 -16.90
CA GLY A 223 14.13 -28.30 -16.95
C GLY A 223 15.30 -27.48 -16.41
N LEU A 224 15.38 -26.19 -16.76
CA LEU A 224 16.40 -25.27 -16.25
C LEU A 224 16.28 -25.06 -14.74
N TRP A 225 15.08 -24.81 -14.23
CA TRP A 225 14.83 -24.64 -12.80
C TRP A 225 15.17 -25.90 -11.99
N LEU A 226 14.77 -27.10 -12.44
CA LEU A 226 15.16 -28.37 -11.79
C LEU A 226 16.67 -28.64 -11.82
N ALA A 227 17.42 -28.00 -12.73
CA ALA A 227 18.88 -28.04 -12.78
C ALA A 227 19.57 -26.87 -12.06
N GLY A 228 18.82 -26.08 -11.26
CA GLY A 228 19.35 -24.93 -10.53
C GLY A 228 19.85 -23.79 -11.43
N ARG A 229 19.26 -23.63 -12.62
CA ARG A 229 19.61 -22.56 -13.57
C ARG A 229 18.60 -21.42 -13.51
N GLU A 230 19.12 -20.22 -13.67
CA GLU A 230 18.33 -19.05 -14.03
C GLU A 230 17.79 -19.20 -15.47
N VAL A 231 16.61 -18.64 -15.72
CA VAL A 231 16.01 -18.55 -17.06
C VAL A 231 16.01 -17.10 -17.52
N VAL A 232 16.40 -16.87 -18.77
CA VAL A 232 16.42 -15.56 -19.40
C VAL A 232 15.43 -15.55 -20.58
N ILE A 233 14.37 -14.76 -20.45
CA ILE A 233 13.43 -14.47 -21.53
C ILE A 233 14.04 -13.37 -22.40
N ASP A 234 14.52 -13.76 -23.57
CA ASP A 234 15.18 -12.90 -24.57
C ASP A 234 14.40 -12.79 -25.89
N ILE A 235 13.27 -13.50 -25.98
CA ILE A 235 12.31 -13.49 -27.08
C ILE A 235 10.88 -13.67 -26.53
N ASN A 236 9.88 -13.16 -27.22
CA ASN A 236 8.47 -13.43 -26.87
C ASN A 236 8.18 -14.94 -27.00
N CYS A 237 7.54 -15.53 -26.00
CA CYS A 237 7.33 -16.97 -25.92
C CYS A 237 5.98 -17.31 -25.26
N THR A 238 5.59 -18.59 -25.33
CA THR A 238 4.42 -19.14 -24.63
C THR A 238 4.83 -20.14 -23.55
N ALA A 239 4.04 -20.23 -22.48
CA ALA A 239 4.25 -21.21 -21.42
C ALA A 239 2.90 -21.73 -20.87
N ARG A 240 2.89 -22.98 -20.39
CA ARG A 240 1.72 -23.63 -19.78
C ARG A 240 1.85 -23.61 -18.26
N GLN A 241 1.88 -24.78 -17.62
CA GLN A 241 2.09 -24.89 -16.18
C GLN A 241 3.57 -25.11 -15.86
N LEU A 242 4.11 -24.24 -15.02
CA LEU A 242 5.50 -24.14 -14.60
C LEU A 242 5.54 -24.38 -13.09
N LYS A 243 6.23 -25.44 -12.66
CA LYS A 243 6.32 -25.79 -11.25
C LYS A 243 7.45 -25.01 -10.58
N LEU A 244 7.10 -24.18 -9.62
CA LEU A 244 8.04 -23.42 -8.81
C LEU A 244 8.81 -24.38 -7.89
N VAL A 245 10.12 -24.17 -7.79
CA VAL A 245 11.04 -24.95 -6.96
C VAL A 245 11.99 -24.01 -6.22
N SER A 246 12.51 -24.44 -5.05
CA SER A 246 13.41 -23.62 -4.26
C SER A 246 14.63 -23.15 -5.08
N GLY A 247 14.87 -21.84 -5.11
CA GLY A 247 15.94 -21.19 -5.87
C GLY A 247 15.62 -20.89 -7.34
N CYS A 248 14.38 -21.07 -7.82
CA CYS A 248 14.06 -20.75 -9.22
C CYS A 248 14.11 -19.24 -9.49
N SER A 249 14.81 -18.86 -10.57
CA SER A 249 14.92 -17.48 -11.05
C SER A 249 14.52 -17.39 -12.52
N ILE A 250 13.77 -16.36 -12.87
CA ILE A 250 13.43 -16.02 -14.25
C ILE A 250 13.43 -14.49 -14.43
N LYS A 251 14.06 -14.02 -15.52
CA LYS A 251 14.08 -12.61 -15.87
C LYS A 251 13.89 -12.38 -17.36
N GLY A 252 13.22 -11.30 -17.75
CA GLY A 252 13.35 -10.78 -19.10
C GLY A 252 14.61 -9.93 -19.25
N LEU A 253 15.11 -9.79 -20.48
CA LEU A 253 16.11 -8.75 -20.81
C LEU A 253 15.50 -7.34 -20.76
N ASP A 254 14.22 -7.21 -21.09
CA ASP A 254 13.43 -6.00 -21.00
C ASP A 254 11.96 -6.33 -20.67
N SER A 255 11.32 -5.40 -19.97
CA SER A 255 9.92 -5.39 -19.56
C SER A 255 8.90 -5.56 -20.69
N GLU A 256 9.21 -5.19 -21.93
CA GLU A 256 8.35 -5.39 -23.10
C GLU A 256 8.33 -6.85 -23.61
N LEU A 257 9.33 -7.66 -23.25
CA LEU A 257 9.37 -9.08 -23.65
C LEU A 257 8.25 -9.85 -22.96
N THR A 258 7.38 -10.45 -23.76
CA THR A 258 6.12 -11.05 -23.31
C THR A 258 6.21 -12.56 -23.23
N MET A 259 5.99 -13.10 -22.03
CA MET A 259 5.58 -14.49 -21.83
C MET A 259 4.05 -14.55 -21.84
N THR A 260 3.48 -15.21 -22.84
CA THR A 260 2.03 -15.47 -22.91
C THR A 260 1.73 -16.81 -22.24
N LEU A 261 0.94 -16.76 -21.16
CA LEU A 261 0.49 -17.93 -20.46
C LEU A 261 -0.70 -18.56 -21.18
N VAL A 262 -0.65 -19.87 -21.41
CA VAL A 262 -1.79 -20.67 -21.89
C VAL A 262 -2.58 -21.12 -20.66
N PRO A 263 -3.85 -20.72 -20.48
CA PRO A 263 -4.60 -21.05 -19.27
C PRO A 263 -4.65 -22.56 -18.98
N PRO A 264 -4.56 -22.96 -17.69
CA PRO A 264 -4.38 -24.34 -17.31
C PRO A 264 -5.65 -25.18 -17.50
N THR A 265 -5.45 -26.45 -17.86
CA THR A 265 -6.50 -27.47 -17.96
C THR A 265 -6.51 -28.45 -16.80
N SER A 266 -5.54 -28.34 -15.87
CA SER A 266 -5.40 -29.18 -14.69
C SER A 266 -5.45 -28.34 -13.41
N VAL A 267 -6.22 -28.80 -12.42
CA VAL A 267 -6.35 -28.19 -11.08
C VAL A 267 -5.03 -28.32 -10.31
N VAL A 268 -4.71 -27.32 -9.49
CA VAL A 268 -3.57 -27.34 -8.55
C VAL A 268 -4.07 -27.56 -7.10
N SER A 269 -5.17 -26.91 -6.71
CA SER A 269 -5.72 -27.02 -5.36
C SER A 269 -7.23 -26.71 -5.34
N GLY A 270 -8.05 -27.55 -4.71
CA GLY A 270 -9.51 -27.36 -4.64
C GLY A 270 -10.17 -27.37 -6.03
N GLU A 271 -10.76 -26.25 -6.43
CA GLU A 271 -11.29 -25.98 -7.79
C GLU A 271 -10.38 -25.01 -8.59
N GLU A 272 -9.21 -24.70 -8.05
CA GLU A 272 -8.32 -23.62 -8.49
C GLU A 272 -7.07 -24.14 -9.21
N SER A 273 -6.47 -23.29 -10.04
CA SER A 273 -5.23 -23.61 -10.73
C SER A 273 -4.34 -22.38 -10.90
N ALA A 274 -3.08 -22.60 -11.25
CA ALA A 274 -2.17 -21.54 -11.66
C ALA A 274 -1.24 -21.99 -12.78
N ASN A 275 -0.76 -21.02 -13.56
CA ASN A 275 0.29 -21.23 -14.54
C ASN A 275 1.65 -21.42 -13.85
N LEU A 276 2.14 -20.42 -13.12
CA LEU A 276 3.32 -20.57 -12.27
C LEU A 276 2.85 -20.99 -10.87
N TYR A 277 3.13 -22.24 -10.49
CA TYR A 277 2.46 -22.85 -9.33
C TYR A 277 3.38 -23.58 -8.36
N HIS A 278 2.94 -23.63 -7.11
CA HIS A 278 3.46 -24.52 -6.07
C HIS A 278 2.26 -25.16 -5.36
N ALA A 279 2.13 -26.48 -5.44
CA ALA A 279 0.95 -27.18 -4.97
C ALA A 279 1.04 -27.53 -3.47
N PRO A 280 -0.09 -27.71 -2.76
CA PRO A 280 -0.06 -28.17 -1.37
C PRO A 280 0.63 -29.54 -1.26
N GLY A 281 1.68 -29.64 -0.42
CA GLY A 281 2.42 -30.88 -0.19
C GLY A 281 3.65 -31.07 -1.09
N ASP A 282 4.08 -30.04 -1.82
CA ASP A 282 5.29 -30.03 -2.65
C ASP A 282 6.60 -29.81 -1.85
N GLY A 283 6.51 -29.41 -0.57
CA GLY A 283 7.64 -29.15 0.33
C GLY A 283 8.13 -27.69 0.35
N ASP A 284 9.12 -27.38 1.20
CA ASP A 284 9.58 -26.00 1.41
C ASP A 284 10.00 -25.26 0.11
N LEU A 285 9.31 -24.14 -0.17
CA LEU A 285 9.62 -23.23 -1.28
C LEU A 285 10.34 -21.97 -0.80
N SER A 286 11.54 -21.72 -1.31
CA SER A 286 12.35 -20.58 -0.90
C SER A 286 13.12 -19.92 -2.05
N ASN A 287 13.33 -18.61 -1.96
CA ASN A 287 14.18 -17.83 -2.87
C ASN A 287 13.72 -17.86 -4.33
N VAL A 288 12.43 -17.61 -4.55
CA VAL A 288 11.84 -17.47 -5.89
C VAL A 288 12.06 -16.05 -6.39
N SER A 289 12.46 -15.89 -7.66
CA SER A 289 12.65 -14.60 -8.31
C SER A 289 12.04 -14.56 -9.71
N ILE A 290 11.15 -13.59 -9.95
CA ILE A 290 10.50 -13.32 -11.24
C ILE A 290 10.65 -11.83 -11.53
N SER A 291 11.29 -11.46 -12.64
CA SER A 291 11.61 -10.03 -12.87
C SER A 291 11.67 -9.54 -14.32
N ASN A 292 11.42 -8.23 -14.51
CA ASN A 292 11.74 -7.50 -15.74
C ASN A 292 11.18 -8.12 -17.05
N LEU A 293 9.90 -8.51 -17.04
CA LEU A 293 9.19 -9.01 -18.23
C LEU A 293 7.69 -8.67 -18.21
N THR A 294 7.04 -8.78 -19.36
CA THR A 294 5.58 -8.81 -19.47
C THR A 294 5.06 -10.24 -19.29
N ILE A 295 4.00 -10.40 -18.51
CA ILE A 295 3.28 -11.66 -18.34
C ILE A 295 1.82 -11.42 -18.75
N ASP A 296 1.39 -12.03 -19.86
CA ASP A 296 -0.02 -12.08 -20.25
C ASP A 296 -0.64 -13.38 -19.71
N GLY A 297 -1.65 -13.28 -18.86
CA GLY A 297 -2.35 -14.42 -18.27
C GLY A 297 -3.27 -15.20 -19.20
N GLY A 298 -3.39 -14.79 -20.47
CA GLY A 298 -4.09 -15.54 -21.50
C GLY A 298 -5.63 -15.51 -21.43
N ARG A 299 -6.23 -14.67 -20.57
CA ARG A 299 -7.69 -14.58 -20.33
C ARG A 299 -8.49 -14.62 -21.65
N TYR A 300 -9.37 -15.62 -21.74
CA TYR A 300 -10.31 -15.84 -22.85
C TYR A 300 -11.67 -16.34 -22.33
N ALA A 301 -12.74 -16.19 -23.10
CA ALA A 301 -14.10 -16.56 -22.66
C ALA A 301 -14.30 -18.07 -22.54
N ASN A 302 -14.91 -18.50 -21.43
CA ASN A 302 -15.16 -19.91 -21.05
C ASN A 302 -13.85 -20.73 -20.93
N PRO A 303 -12.98 -20.40 -19.96
CA PRO A 303 -11.77 -21.17 -19.70
C PRO A 303 -12.09 -22.59 -19.21
N ALA A 304 -11.14 -23.52 -19.37
CA ALA A 304 -11.29 -24.89 -18.89
C ALA A 304 -11.40 -24.99 -17.36
N ILE A 305 -10.77 -24.05 -16.65
CA ILE A 305 -10.87 -23.84 -15.20
C ILE A 305 -11.21 -22.37 -14.98
N GLN A 306 -12.30 -22.09 -14.26
CA GLN A 306 -12.72 -20.72 -13.94
C GLN A 306 -11.66 -20.00 -13.10
N TYR A 307 -11.29 -20.60 -11.97
CA TYR A 307 -10.37 -20.02 -10.99
C TYR A 307 -8.91 -20.30 -11.34
N HIS A 308 -8.40 -19.69 -12.43
CA HIS A 308 -7.00 -19.80 -12.82
C HIS A 308 -6.19 -18.51 -12.60
N HIS A 309 -5.02 -18.66 -12.00
CA HIS A 309 -4.13 -17.58 -11.58
C HIS A 309 -2.84 -17.53 -12.41
N CYS A 310 -2.23 -16.35 -12.59
CA CYS A 310 -0.91 -16.29 -13.25
C CYS A 310 0.17 -16.93 -12.36
N ILE A 311 0.20 -16.55 -11.09
CA ILE A 311 1.07 -17.10 -10.04
C ILE A 311 0.21 -17.53 -8.85
N GLY A 312 0.30 -18.79 -8.44
CA GLY A 312 -0.46 -19.35 -7.30
C GLY A 312 0.42 -20.24 -6.42
N ILE A 313 0.52 -19.92 -5.15
CA ILE A 313 1.38 -20.61 -4.19
C ILE A 313 0.52 -20.99 -2.97
N TRP A 314 0.38 -22.29 -2.73
CA TRP A 314 -0.37 -22.84 -1.60
C TRP A 314 0.61 -23.54 -0.63
N ALA A 315 0.71 -23.04 0.59
CA ALA A 315 1.48 -23.65 1.69
C ALA A 315 0.55 -24.48 2.58
N SER A 316 1.00 -25.68 2.95
CA SER A 316 0.24 -26.71 3.67
C SER A 316 1.15 -27.64 4.48
N SER A 317 0.62 -28.59 5.24
CA SER A 317 1.37 -29.72 5.81
C SER A 317 2.61 -29.34 6.65
N GLY A 318 2.68 -28.12 7.17
CA GLY A 318 3.86 -27.57 7.86
C GLY A 318 4.92 -26.90 6.97
N GLU A 319 4.63 -26.66 5.68
CA GLU A 319 5.53 -26.03 4.70
C GLU A 319 5.89 -24.58 5.08
N VAL A 320 7.18 -24.24 4.97
CA VAL A 320 7.73 -22.91 5.26
C VAL A 320 8.14 -22.21 3.96
N ILE A 321 7.26 -21.36 3.44
CA ILE A 321 7.51 -20.62 2.21
C ILE A 321 8.10 -19.23 2.50
N LYS A 322 9.18 -18.84 1.80
CA LYS A 322 9.88 -17.56 2.05
C LYS A 322 10.68 -16.99 0.88
N ASN A 323 11.04 -15.72 0.97
CA ASN A 323 11.87 -15.00 -0.01
C ASN A 323 11.27 -15.06 -1.43
N LEU A 324 10.02 -14.60 -1.58
CA LEU A 324 9.31 -14.57 -2.86
C LEU A 324 9.42 -13.17 -3.49
N ASN A 325 10.09 -13.06 -4.64
CA ASN A 325 10.42 -11.77 -5.24
C ASN A 325 9.82 -11.63 -6.64
N PHE A 326 8.94 -10.65 -6.80
CA PHE A 326 8.25 -10.29 -8.04
C PHE A 326 8.55 -8.81 -8.34
N THR A 327 9.41 -8.52 -9.32
CA THR A 327 9.92 -7.13 -9.50
C THR A 327 9.89 -6.65 -10.95
N HIS A 328 9.47 -5.41 -11.17
CA HIS A 328 9.42 -4.79 -12.51
C HIS A 328 8.62 -5.63 -13.53
N LEU A 329 7.50 -6.22 -13.09
CA LEU A 329 6.63 -7.04 -13.94
C LEU A 329 5.53 -6.19 -14.58
N SER A 330 5.28 -6.40 -15.87
CA SER A 330 4.13 -5.86 -16.59
C SER A 330 3.10 -6.97 -16.75
N MET A 331 2.20 -7.12 -15.77
CA MET A 331 1.23 -8.22 -15.74
C MET A 331 -0.11 -7.78 -16.33
N LYS A 332 -0.66 -8.58 -17.24
CA LYS A 332 -1.97 -8.31 -17.86
C LYS A 332 -2.82 -9.55 -18.03
N ASN A 333 -4.14 -9.38 -18.06
CA ASN A 333 -5.10 -10.40 -18.52
C ASN A 333 -5.04 -11.73 -17.75
N ALA A 334 -5.02 -11.70 -16.41
CA ALA A 334 -5.21 -12.90 -15.58
C ALA A 334 -6.68 -13.41 -15.62
N GLY A 335 -6.87 -14.71 -15.45
CA GLY A 335 -8.20 -15.33 -15.31
C GLY A 335 -8.92 -14.88 -14.05
N GLU A 336 -8.29 -15.09 -12.90
CA GLU A 336 -8.65 -14.45 -11.62
C GLU A 336 -7.43 -13.66 -11.11
N ASP A 337 -6.86 -13.98 -9.96
CA ASP A 337 -5.72 -13.26 -9.37
C ASP A 337 -4.41 -13.36 -10.18
N PHE A 338 -3.60 -12.30 -10.16
CA PHE A 338 -2.27 -12.27 -10.76
C PHE A 338 -1.24 -12.98 -9.88
N ILE A 339 -1.23 -12.67 -8.59
CA ILE A 339 -0.41 -13.32 -7.56
C ILE A 339 -1.33 -13.73 -6.42
N LYS A 340 -1.35 -15.02 -6.08
CA LYS A 340 -2.15 -15.54 -4.96
C LYS A 340 -1.29 -16.38 -4.04
N LEU A 341 -1.30 -16.02 -2.76
CA LEU A 341 -0.59 -16.73 -1.70
C LEU A 341 -1.60 -17.26 -0.68
N VAL A 342 -1.59 -18.58 -0.48
CA VAL A 342 -2.58 -19.28 0.34
C VAL A 342 -1.88 -20.10 1.42
N CYS A 343 -2.31 -20.00 2.67
CA CYS A 343 -1.92 -20.91 3.75
C CYS A 343 -3.11 -21.79 4.13
N THR A 344 -2.95 -23.12 4.20
CA THR A 344 -4.09 -24.05 4.30
C THR A 344 -4.26 -24.76 5.63
N ASP A 345 -3.39 -24.53 6.62
CA ASP A 345 -3.47 -25.17 7.93
C ASP A 345 -2.71 -24.39 9.02
N ALA A 346 -2.72 -24.95 10.23
CA ALA A 346 -2.20 -24.32 11.44
C ALA A 346 -0.66 -24.21 11.51
N ASP A 347 0.08 -25.10 10.85
CA ASP A 347 1.55 -25.23 10.99
C ASP A 347 2.34 -24.67 9.78
N SER A 348 1.71 -24.53 8.60
CA SER A 348 2.31 -23.88 7.42
C SER A 348 2.47 -22.36 7.59
N SER A 349 3.38 -21.76 6.82
CA SER A 349 3.62 -20.31 6.83
C SER A 349 4.15 -19.76 5.51
N ILE A 350 3.86 -18.48 5.24
CA ILE A 350 4.41 -17.72 4.11
C ILE A 350 5.03 -16.42 4.64
N SER A 351 6.25 -16.10 4.21
CA SER A 351 7.03 -14.98 4.72
C SER A 351 7.87 -14.29 3.64
N ASP A 352 8.40 -13.11 3.94
CA ASP A 352 9.40 -12.40 3.14
C ASP A 352 9.03 -12.26 1.65
N VAL A 353 7.86 -11.65 1.39
CA VAL A 353 7.29 -11.48 0.05
C VAL A 353 7.48 -10.04 -0.43
N SER A 354 8.01 -9.85 -1.63
CA SER A 354 8.24 -8.55 -2.25
C SER A 354 7.62 -8.47 -3.65
N VAL A 355 6.59 -7.62 -3.81
CA VAL A 355 6.03 -7.19 -5.09
C VAL A 355 6.45 -5.74 -5.31
N TYR A 356 7.41 -5.50 -6.20
CA TYR A 356 8.07 -4.19 -6.35
C TYR A 356 8.01 -3.66 -7.78
N SER A 357 7.49 -2.44 -7.97
CA SER A 357 7.38 -1.75 -9.27
C SER A 357 6.61 -2.54 -10.35
N CYS A 358 5.65 -3.37 -9.94
CA CYS A 358 4.81 -4.15 -10.87
C CYS A 358 3.57 -3.38 -11.33
N GLY A 359 3.24 -3.49 -12.63
CA GLY A 359 1.98 -3.03 -13.22
C GLY A 359 0.99 -4.18 -13.41
N PHE A 360 -0.29 -3.93 -13.18
CA PHE A 360 -1.38 -4.90 -13.31
C PHE A 360 -2.54 -4.30 -14.13
N LYS A 361 -3.03 -5.01 -15.16
CA LYS A 361 -4.20 -4.55 -15.94
C LYS A 361 -5.05 -5.65 -16.55
N THR A 362 -6.31 -5.32 -16.85
CA THR A 362 -7.09 -6.04 -17.87
C THR A 362 -7.14 -5.16 -19.13
N ASP A 363 -6.80 -5.71 -20.29
CA ASP A 363 -6.95 -5.04 -21.58
C ASP A 363 -8.46 -4.91 -21.95
N ASP A 364 -8.84 -3.87 -22.69
CA ASP A 364 -10.26 -3.50 -22.87
C ASP A 364 -11.08 -4.55 -23.65
N ASP A 365 -10.45 -5.37 -24.49
CA ASP A 365 -11.06 -6.52 -25.18
C ASP A 365 -11.22 -7.78 -24.27
N LYS A 366 -10.71 -7.71 -23.04
CA LYS A 366 -10.68 -8.82 -22.06
C LYS A 366 -11.64 -8.64 -20.89
N LEU A 367 -12.40 -7.54 -20.90
CA LEU A 367 -13.45 -7.23 -19.93
C LEU A 367 -14.77 -7.94 -20.30
N GLY A 368 -15.58 -8.26 -19.30
CA GLY A 368 -16.94 -8.80 -19.48
C GLY A 368 -17.04 -10.20 -20.10
N LEU A 369 -15.91 -10.92 -20.20
CA LEU A 369 -15.87 -12.26 -20.80
C LEU A 369 -16.66 -13.29 -19.96
N THR A 370 -17.36 -14.20 -20.64
CA THR A 370 -18.13 -15.26 -19.96
C THR A 370 -17.22 -16.30 -19.31
N GLY A 371 -17.69 -16.93 -18.23
CA GLY A 371 -16.97 -18.01 -17.54
C GLY A 371 -16.01 -17.56 -16.42
N TYR A 372 -16.11 -16.31 -15.95
CA TYR A 372 -15.35 -15.78 -14.80
C TYR A 372 -16.27 -15.33 -13.67
N SER A 373 -15.74 -15.19 -12.46
CA SER A 373 -16.50 -14.64 -11.31
C SER A 373 -16.63 -13.11 -11.36
N ALA A 374 -15.71 -12.43 -12.06
CA ALA A 374 -15.64 -10.97 -12.20
C ALA A 374 -15.47 -10.54 -13.67
N PRO A 375 -15.95 -9.34 -14.06
CA PRO A 375 -15.83 -8.84 -15.42
C PRO A 375 -14.36 -8.59 -15.83
N SER A 376 -13.51 -8.16 -14.88
CA SER A 376 -12.07 -7.96 -15.05
C SER A 376 -11.25 -9.16 -14.57
N SER A 377 -9.93 -9.10 -14.77
CA SER A 377 -8.99 -9.87 -13.93
C SER A 377 -9.18 -9.57 -12.44
N GLY A 378 -8.78 -10.51 -11.60
CA GLY A 378 -8.92 -10.49 -10.14
C GLY A 378 -7.95 -9.52 -9.46
N ASN A 379 -7.31 -9.97 -8.38
CA ASN A 379 -6.49 -9.11 -7.52
C ASN A 379 -5.02 -9.11 -7.97
N GLY A 380 -4.34 -7.95 -7.89
CA GLY A 380 -2.92 -7.80 -8.22
C GLY A 380 -2.02 -8.65 -7.32
N ILE A 381 -2.28 -8.61 -6.01
CA ILE A 381 -1.90 -9.66 -5.07
C ILE A 381 -3.03 -9.93 -4.07
N ARG A 382 -3.32 -11.22 -3.85
CA ARG A 382 -4.18 -11.71 -2.76
C ARG A 382 -3.39 -12.59 -1.79
N THR A 383 -3.59 -12.38 -0.50
CA THR A 383 -3.02 -13.20 0.58
C THR A 383 -4.12 -13.69 1.50
N ILE A 384 -4.21 -15.00 1.75
CA ILE A 384 -5.36 -15.59 2.45
C ILE A 384 -5.01 -16.89 3.17
N THR A 385 -5.42 -17.06 4.43
CA THR A 385 -5.67 -18.41 4.99
C THR A 385 -6.95 -18.96 4.39
N SER A 386 -6.88 -20.13 3.73
CA SER A 386 -8.07 -20.74 3.10
C SER A 386 -9.12 -21.19 4.13
N TYR A 387 -10.17 -21.88 3.65
CA TYR A 387 -11.19 -22.53 4.47
C TYR A 387 -10.66 -23.75 5.26
N ASP A 388 -9.56 -23.57 6.00
CA ASP A 388 -9.16 -24.48 7.06
C ASP A 388 -10.21 -24.42 8.19
N PRO A 389 -10.86 -25.53 8.59
CA PRO A 389 -11.80 -25.55 9.71
C PRO A 389 -11.17 -25.19 11.06
N TYR A 390 -9.85 -25.04 11.15
CA TYR A 390 -9.15 -24.56 12.35
C TYR A 390 -8.69 -23.09 12.27
N ALA A 391 -8.74 -22.43 11.11
CA ALA A 391 -8.21 -21.07 10.91
C ALA A 391 -9.08 -19.98 11.57
N SER A 392 -8.65 -19.54 12.73
CA SER A 392 -9.40 -18.65 13.62
C SER A 392 -9.14 -17.18 13.30
N TYR A 393 -10.07 -16.29 13.70
CA TYR A 393 -9.70 -14.88 13.78
C TYR A 393 -8.57 -14.69 14.79
N GLY A 394 -7.53 -13.93 14.42
CA GLY A 394 -6.29 -13.84 15.18
C GLY A 394 -5.12 -14.60 14.56
N ASP A 395 -5.35 -15.50 13.60
CA ASP A 395 -4.28 -16.27 12.95
C ASP A 395 -3.33 -15.38 12.12
N LYS A 396 -2.04 -15.71 12.22
CA LYS A 396 -0.91 -14.91 11.74
C LYS A 396 0.07 -15.81 10.98
N LYS A 397 -0.30 -16.18 9.75
CA LYS A 397 0.40 -17.17 8.90
C LYS A 397 1.21 -16.56 7.75
N ILE A 398 0.77 -15.40 7.23
CA ILE A 398 1.35 -14.74 6.06
C ILE A 398 1.95 -13.39 6.51
N CYS A 399 3.28 -13.25 6.46
CA CYS A 399 3.99 -12.13 7.08
C CYS A 399 4.99 -11.40 6.15
N ASN A 400 5.36 -10.18 6.54
CA ASN A 400 6.37 -9.36 5.86
C ASN A 400 6.11 -9.21 4.34
N VAL A 401 4.84 -9.12 3.95
CA VAL A 401 4.41 -8.92 2.56
C VAL A 401 4.55 -7.44 2.23
N LYS A 402 5.31 -7.13 1.19
CA LYS A 402 5.64 -5.77 0.75
C LYS A 402 5.14 -5.56 -0.66
N VAL A 403 4.12 -4.73 -0.82
CA VAL A 403 3.64 -4.27 -2.13
C VAL A 403 4.09 -2.83 -2.28
N ILE A 404 5.00 -2.54 -3.21
CA ILE A 404 5.70 -1.25 -3.29
C ILE A 404 5.80 -0.75 -4.73
N ASN A 405 5.51 0.53 -4.98
CA ASN A 405 5.64 1.19 -6.29
C ASN A 405 4.75 0.60 -7.40
N CYS A 406 3.69 -0.12 -7.03
CA CYS A 406 2.80 -0.81 -7.97
C CYS A 406 1.74 0.09 -8.61
N LYS A 407 1.29 -0.31 -9.81
CA LYS A 407 0.21 0.36 -10.55
C LYS A 407 -0.87 -0.64 -10.94
N ALA A 408 -2.14 -0.28 -10.83
CA ALA A 408 -3.25 -1.12 -11.27
C ALA A 408 -4.27 -0.35 -12.12
N LYS A 409 -4.79 -0.96 -13.18
CA LYS A 409 -5.87 -0.39 -14.00
C LYS A 409 -6.89 -1.44 -14.45
N LYS A 410 -8.20 -1.19 -14.23
CA LYS A 410 -9.29 -2.10 -14.65
C LYS A 410 -9.12 -3.55 -14.18
N ILE A 411 -8.80 -3.73 -12.90
CA ILE A 411 -8.77 -5.04 -12.21
C ILE A 411 -9.70 -4.98 -10.99
N ARG A 412 -9.84 -6.08 -10.25
CA ARG A 412 -10.71 -6.14 -9.05
C ARG A 412 -10.17 -5.26 -7.91
N THR A 413 -8.94 -5.53 -7.45
CA THR A 413 -8.24 -4.89 -6.32
C THR A 413 -6.74 -4.91 -6.62
N LEU A 414 -5.95 -3.90 -6.21
CA LEU A 414 -4.48 -4.04 -6.27
C LEU A 414 -3.97 -4.95 -5.13
N THR A 415 -4.33 -4.60 -3.90
CA THR A 415 -3.88 -5.33 -2.69
C THR A 415 -5.07 -5.88 -1.94
N ASP A 416 -5.22 -7.20 -1.92
CA ASP A 416 -6.34 -7.90 -1.28
C ASP A 416 -5.83 -8.77 -0.12
N PHE A 417 -5.46 -8.12 0.99
CA PHE A 417 -4.98 -8.81 2.19
C PHE A 417 -6.17 -9.34 2.99
N LYS A 418 -6.25 -10.66 3.20
CA LYS A 418 -7.30 -11.35 3.98
C LYS A 418 -6.77 -11.92 5.29
N ARG A 419 -7.64 -12.62 6.05
CA ARG A 419 -7.32 -13.46 7.24
C ARG A 419 -5.98 -14.19 7.08
N GLY A 420 -5.21 -14.22 8.16
CA GLY A 420 -3.85 -14.78 8.19
C GLY A 420 -2.75 -13.77 7.86
N THR A 421 -3.06 -12.64 7.21
CA THR A 421 -2.06 -11.64 6.79
C THR A 421 -1.72 -10.68 7.92
N TYR A 422 -0.44 -10.51 8.23
CA TYR A 422 0.02 -9.61 9.29
C TYR A 422 1.40 -8.99 9.05
N SER A 423 1.73 -7.93 9.80
CA SER A 423 3.07 -7.29 9.80
C SER A 423 3.57 -6.97 8.38
N SER A 424 2.71 -6.36 7.57
CA SER A 424 2.86 -6.22 6.11
C SER A 424 2.50 -4.81 5.64
N ILE A 425 2.95 -4.43 4.43
CA ILE A 425 2.86 -3.05 3.92
C ILE A 425 2.44 -2.99 2.44
N SER A 426 1.60 -2.01 2.12
CA SER A 426 1.19 -1.62 0.77
C SER A 426 1.45 -0.12 0.58
N THR A 427 2.35 0.26 -0.32
CA THR A 427 2.78 1.66 -0.42
C THR A 427 3.29 2.13 -1.78
N ILE A 428 3.17 3.43 -2.05
CA ILE A 428 3.56 4.08 -3.30
C ILE A 428 2.74 3.47 -4.45
N HIS A 429 1.44 3.75 -4.48
CA HIS A 429 0.51 3.09 -5.41
C HIS A 429 -0.27 4.06 -6.27
N TYR A 430 -0.56 3.65 -7.51
CA TYR A 430 -1.52 4.30 -8.39
C TYR A 430 -2.56 3.29 -8.87
N THR A 431 -3.83 3.49 -8.53
CA THR A 431 -4.92 2.56 -8.86
C THR A 431 -6.07 3.28 -9.58
N GLU A 432 -6.44 2.78 -10.77
CA GLU A 432 -7.39 3.44 -11.67
C GLU A 432 -8.51 2.50 -12.14
N ASP A 433 -9.77 2.93 -12.02
CA ASP A 433 -10.95 2.20 -12.51
C ASP A 433 -11.05 0.77 -11.96
N MET A 434 -11.02 0.59 -10.63
CA MET A 434 -11.14 -0.73 -10.00
C MET A 434 -12.60 -1.21 -9.91
N TYR A 435 -12.79 -2.53 -10.03
CA TYR A 435 -14.10 -3.20 -10.04
C TYR A 435 -14.60 -3.64 -8.65
N ASP A 436 -13.81 -3.45 -7.60
CA ASP A 436 -14.25 -3.51 -6.21
C ASP A 436 -13.46 -2.45 -5.41
N CYS A 437 -12.97 -2.78 -4.21
CA CYS A 437 -12.10 -1.90 -3.46
C CYS A 437 -10.77 -1.71 -4.20
N HIS A 438 -10.14 -0.52 -4.12
CA HIS A 438 -8.79 -0.39 -4.69
C HIS A 438 -7.76 -1.16 -3.85
N HIS A 439 -7.94 -1.18 -2.52
CA HIS A 439 -7.19 -1.97 -1.55
C HIS A 439 -8.13 -2.52 -0.46
N SER A 440 -7.90 -3.73 0.02
CA SER A 440 -8.68 -4.39 1.10
C SER A 440 -7.78 -4.99 2.18
N CYS A 441 -8.33 -5.16 3.38
CA CYS A 441 -7.62 -5.53 4.60
C CYS A 441 -8.59 -6.27 5.54
N ASP A 442 -8.91 -7.52 5.22
CA ASP A 442 -10.12 -8.21 5.69
C ASP A 442 -9.77 -9.43 6.57
N GLY A 443 -9.59 -9.20 7.87
CA GLY A 443 -9.13 -10.20 8.85
C GLY A 443 -7.65 -10.03 9.22
N VAL A 444 -7.09 -8.83 9.09
CA VAL A 444 -5.64 -8.55 9.13
C VAL A 444 -5.15 -7.93 10.44
N PHE A 445 -3.84 -8.01 10.70
CA PHE A 445 -3.21 -7.52 11.94
C PHE A 445 -1.90 -6.75 11.67
N ASN A 446 -1.70 -5.57 12.25
CA ASN A 446 -0.47 -4.78 12.11
C ASN A 446 -0.11 -4.54 10.62
N ILE A 447 -0.92 -3.76 9.91
CA ILE A 447 -0.75 -3.46 8.48
C ILE A 447 -0.51 -1.97 8.29
N VAL A 448 0.40 -1.62 7.37
CA VAL A 448 0.63 -0.24 6.93
C VAL A 448 0.18 -0.07 5.49
N ILE A 449 -0.64 0.96 5.23
CA ILE A 449 -1.01 1.42 3.88
C ILE A 449 -0.52 2.87 3.75
N ASP A 450 0.39 3.20 2.84
CA ASP A 450 0.96 4.55 2.76
C ASP A 450 1.13 5.08 1.32
N ASN A 451 0.94 6.38 1.12
CA ASN A 451 1.30 7.07 -0.13
C ASN A 451 0.60 6.46 -1.36
N ILE A 452 -0.74 6.46 -1.33
CA ILE A 452 -1.59 5.84 -2.36
C ILE A 452 -2.40 6.90 -3.10
N THR A 453 -2.40 6.82 -4.43
CA THR A 453 -3.26 7.60 -5.32
C THR A 453 -4.32 6.70 -5.96
N CYS A 454 -5.60 7.00 -5.73
CA CYS A 454 -6.73 6.31 -6.34
C CYS A 454 -7.51 7.27 -7.27
N ASN A 455 -7.87 6.80 -8.46
CA ASN A 455 -8.68 7.55 -9.42
C ASN A 455 -9.77 6.66 -10.03
N THR A 456 -10.94 7.23 -10.31
CA THR A 456 -11.98 6.57 -11.10
C THR A 456 -12.43 7.54 -12.18
N ASN A 457 -12.23 7.21 -13.45
CA ASN A 457 -12.50 8.11 -14.57
C ASN A 457 -14.01 8.37 -14.72
N SER A 458 -14.41 9.61 -15.02
CA SER A 458 -15.81 10.05 -15.04
C SER A 458 -16.68 9.41 -16.15
N ASN A 459 -16.12 8.51 -16.95
CA ASN A 459 -16.79 7.70 -17.96
C ASN A 459 -16.75 6.18 -17.66
N PHE A 460 -16.22 5.77 -16.50
CA PHE A 460 -16.19 4.37 -16.08
C PHE A 460 -17.59 3.89 -15.68
N ASN A 461 -18.28 3.24 -16.62
CA ASN A 461 -19.68 2.83 -16.50
C ASN A 461 -19.83 1.31 -16.39
N GLU A 462 -19.50 0.76 -15.22
CA GLU A 462 -20.15 -0.44 -14.67
C GLU A 462 -20.24 -0.27 -13.15
N GLY A 463 -21.41 -0.53 -12.56
CA GLY A 463 -21.81 0.00 -11.24
C GLY A 463 -21.19 -0.69 -10.02
N THR A 464 -19.86 -0.76 -9.94
CA THR A 464 -19.14 -1.69 -9.04
C THR A 464 -18.03 -1.07 -8.17
N SER A 465 -17.48 0.11 -8.48
CA SER A 465 -16.41 0.73 -7.67
C SER A 465 -16.89 1.05 -6.24
N THR A 466 -16.44 0.26 -5.27
CA THR A 466 -16.95 0.29 -3.88
C THR A 466 -16.21 1.33 -3.04
N ASN A 467 -15.02 1.01 -2.55
CA ASN A 467 -14.23 1.87 -1.68
C ASN A 467 -12.84 2.10 -2.30
N PHE A 468 -12.13 3.17 -1.94
CA PHE A 468 -10.68 3.18 -2.20
C PHE A 468 -9.95 2.23 -1.25
N ILE A 469 -10.32 2.22 0.03
CA ILE A 469 -9.74 1.32 1.02
C ILE A 469 -10.85 0.76 1.92
N GLU A 470 -10.97 -0.57 2.00
CA GLU A 470 -11.77 -1.26 3.03
C GLU A 470 -10.84 -1.83 4.11
N ILE A 471 -11.27 -1.74 5.37
CA ILE A 471 -10.47 -2.12 6.54
C ILE A 471 -11.35 -2.89 7.52
N GLN A 472 -10.98 -4.14 7.78
CA GLN A 472 -11.60 -5.04 8.75
C GLN A 472 -10.47 -5.74 9.56
N GLY A 473 -9.86 -5.07 10.53
CA GLY A 473 -8.65 -5.60 11.18
C GLY A 473 -8.13 -4.81 12.38
N GLU A 474 -7.05 -5.30 12.97
CA GLU A 474 -6.40 -4.71 14.15
C GLU A 474 -5.05 -4.06 13.81
N ASP A 475 -4.71 -2.97 14.50
CA ASP A 475 -3.45 -2.23 14.37
C ASP A 475 -3.15 -1.79 12.91
N VAL A 476 -4.19 -1.38 12.16
CA VAL A 476 -4.05 -0.93 10.76
C VAL A 476 -3.78 0.57 10.69
N ILE A 477 -2.64 0.96 10.10
CA ILE A 477 -2.24 2.35 9.87
C ILE A 477 -2.42 2.68 8.39
N VAL A 478 -3.09 3.79 8.07
CA VAL A 478 -3.27 4.30 6.71
C VAL A 478 -2.85 5.77 6.62
N THR A 479 -1.87 6.07 5.76
CA THR A 479 -1.29 7.41 5.63
C THR A 479 -1.17 7.91 4.19
N ASN A 480 -1.18 9.23 4.02
CA ASN A 480 -0.84 9.92 2.77
C ASN A 480 -1.65 9.46 1.53
N VAL A 481 -2.96 9.25 1.68
CA VAL A 481 -3.83 8.78 0.59
C VAL A 481 -4.46 9.95 -0.16
N THR A 482 -4.46 9.94 -1.49
CA THR A 482 -5.23 10.86 -2.34
C THR A 482 -6.19 10.08 -3.24
N GLY A 483 -7.49 10.35 -3.15
CA GLY A 483 -8.52 9.69 -3.95
C GLY A 483 -9.42 10.68 -4.69
N ASN A 484 -9.74 10.39 -5.96
CA ASN A 484 -10.77 11.11 -6.72
C ASN A 484 -11.74 10.13 -7.39
N GLY A 485 -12.99 10.08 -6.92
CA GLY A 485 -13.97 9.12 -7.38
C GLY A 485 -14.83 9.59 -8.56
N ASN A 486 -14.68 10.85 -8.97
CA ASN A 486 -15.47 11.54 -10.01
C ASN A 486 -16.97 11.18 -10.01
N ASP A 487 -17.56 11.09 -8.80
CA ASP A 487 -18.97 10.76 -8.60
C ASP A 487 -19.40 9.35 -9.06
N ILE A 488 -18.46 8.41 -9.11
CA ILE A 488 -18.66 6.98 -9.42
C ILE A 488 -18.28 6.09 -8.22
N THR A 489 -17.13 6.31 -7.58
CA THR A 489 -16.73 5.55 -6.38
C THR A 489 -17.72 5.79 -5.23
N LYS A 490 -18.15 4.70 -4.58
CA LYS A 490 -19.17 4.75 -3.53
C LYS A 490 -18.65 5.42 -2.25
N GLN A 491 -17.55 4.99 -1.65
CA GLN A 491 -16.96 5.58 -0.43
C GLN A 491 -15.44 5.76 -0.56
N GLY A 492 -14.83 6.63 0.25
CA GLY A 492 -13.38 6.80 0.25
C GLY A 492 -12.67 5.69 1.04
N ILE A 493 -12.72 5.78 2.37
CA ILE A 493 -12.19 4.75 3.27
C ILE A 493 -13.34 4.22 4.14
N PHE A 494 -13.50 2.90 4.21
CA PHE A 494 -14.50 2.27 5.07
C PHE A 494 -13.84 1.29 6.05
N VAL A 495 -13.87 1.65 7.34
CA VAL A 495 -13.51 0.77 8.46
C VAL A 495 -14.76 0.08 8.98
N THR A 496 -14.74 -1.24 9.14
CA THR A 496 -15.91 -2.03 9.54
C THR A 496 -15.57 -3.24 10.41
N ASP A 497 -16.59 -3.85 11.01
CA ASP A 497 -16.50 -5.21 11.55
C ASP A 497 -16.12 -6.23 10.46
N TYR A 498 -15.27 -7.19 10.83
CA TYR A 498 -14.95 -8.39 10.06
C TYR A 498 -15.84 -9.57 10.46
N GLY A 499 -15.91 -10.59 9.61
CA GLY A 499 -16.48 -11.90 9.93
C GLY A 499 -16.96 -12.62 8.68
N LEU A 500 -16.76 -13.93 8.60
CA LEU A 500 -17.12 -14.74 7.47
C LEU A 500 -18.63 -15.10 7.44
N PRO A 501 -19.19 -15.52 6.30
CA PRO A 501 -20.54 -16.10 6.22
C PRO A 501 -20.70 -17.34 7.11
N GLU A 502 -19.66 -18.19 7.18
CA GLU A 502 -19.64 -19.46 7.92
C GLU A 502 -19.67 -19.26 9.44
N GLU A 503 -19.29 -18.06 9.91
CA GLU A 503 -19.29 -17.67 11.32
C GLU A 503 -20.69 -17.25 11.82
N ASN A 504 -21.75 -17.50 11.03
CA ASN A 504 -23.17 -17.43 11.42
C ASN A 504 -23.62 -16.07 12.02
N GLY A 505 -22.95 -14.98 11.67
CA GLY A 505 -23.24 -13.63 12.18
C GLY A 505 -22.43 -13.22 13.42
N VAL A 506 -21.52 -14.08 13.89
CA VAL A 506 -20.36 -13.62 14.69
C VAL A 506 -19.50 -12.69 13.82
N GLY A 507 -18.74 -11.82 14.48
CA GLY A 507 -17.69 -11.03 13.86
C GLY A 507 -16.81 -10.34 14.90
N HIS A 508 -15.83 -9.61 14.39
CA HIS A 508 -14.80 -8.99 15.20
C HIS A 508 -14.68 -7.51 14.82
N ASN A 509 -14.58 -6.63 15.82
CA ASN A 509 -14.42 -5.20 15.60
C ASN A 509 -13.09 -4.92 14.85
N SER A 510 -13.04 -3.88 14.01
CA SER A 510 -11.75 -3.28 13.67
C SER A 510 -11.19 -2.55 14.90
N VAL A 511 -9.91 -2.73 15.25
CA VAL A 511 -9.30 -2.18 16.47
C VAL A 511 -8.05 -1.36 16.16
N ASN A 512 -7.82 -0.25 16.88
CA ASN A 512 -6.63 0.62 16.79
C ASN A 512 -6.36 1.25 15.40
N VAL A 513 -7.34 1.25 14.49
CA VAL A 513 -7.18 1.75 13.12
C VAL A 513 -6.83 3.24 13.08
N SER A 514 -5.81 3.61 12.32
CA SER A 514 -5.13 4.91 12.40
C SER A 514 -5.02 5.57 11.03
N LEU A 515 -5.86 6.58 10.76
CA LEU A 515 -6.02 7.21 9.43
C LEU A 515 -5.47 8.65 9.44
N TYR A 516 -4.41 8.95 8.68
CA TYR A 516 -3.74 10.27 8.69
C TYR A 516 -3.42 10.81 7.28
N ASN A 517 -3.42 12.13 7.09
CA ASN A 517 -3.02 12.80 5.83
C ASN A 517 -3.80 12.30 4.59
N ILE A 518 -5.13 12.32 4.64
CA ILE A 518 -5.98 11.74 3.58
C ILE A 518 -6.74 12.83 2.83
N LYS A 519 -6.70 12.81 1.49
CA LYS A 519 -7.45 13.72 0.61
C LYS A 519 -8.41 12.94 -0.28
N LEU A 520 -9.71 13.25 -0.23
CA LEU A 520 -10.77 12.50 -0.91
C LEU A 520 -11.71 13.45 -1.66
N LEU A 521 -11.95 13.17 -2.93
CA LEU A 521 -12.74 14.02 -3.84
C LEU A 521 -13.87 13.23 -4.50
N ASN A 522 -15.03 13.86 -4.67
CA ASN A 522 -16.13 13.47 -5.57
C ASN A 522 -16.63 12.02 -5.35
N LEU A 523 -17.37 11.80 -4.26
CA LEU A 523 -17.79 10.46 -3.79
C LEU A 523 -19.32 10.34 -3.67
N LEU A 524 -19.87 9.19 -4.09
CA LEU A 524 -21.33 8.95 -4.06
C LEU A 524 -21.93 8.81 -2.65
N SER A 525 -21.09 8.60 -1.63
CA SER A 525 -21.49 8.48 -0.24
C SER A 525 -20.46 9.18 0.67
N ASP A 526 -20.06 8.57 1.78
CA ASP A 526 -19.17 9.16 2.77
C ASP A 526 -17.69 9.18 2.34
N GLY A 527 -16.94 10.18 2.82
CA GLY A 527 -15.48 10.27 2.67
C GLY A 527 -14.80 9.17 3.45
N ILE A 528 -14.87 9.24 4.78
CA ILE A 528 -14.44 8.17 5.68
C ILE A 528 -15.61 7.71 6.52
N LYS A 529 -15.89 6.40 6.53
CA LYS A 529 -16.87 5.77 7.42
C LYS A 529 -16.17 4.81 8.36
N VAL A 530 -16.57 4.83 9.63
CA VAL A 530 -16.23 3.81 10.63
C VAL A 530 -17.52 3.17 11.14
N GLN A 531 -17.61 1.86 11.04
CA GLN A 531 -18.72 1.04 11.56
C GLN A 531 -18.15 0.05 12.57
N ASN A 532 -18.71 0.03 13.79
CA ASN A 532 -18.31 -0.92 14.85
C ASN A 532 -16.79 -0.90 15.16
N GLY A 533 -16.06 0.16 14.82
CA GLY A 533 -14.63 0.28 15.08
C GLY A 533 -14.33 0.64 16.54
N ILE A 534 -13.20 0.17 17.06
CA ILE A 534 -12.72 0.42 18.42
C ILE A 534 -11.37 1.14 18.35
N ASN A 535 -11.24 2.26 19.08
CA ASN A 535 -10.02 3.08 19.16
C ASN A 535 -9.54 3.60 17.78
N CYS A 536 -10.44 3.74 16.81
CA CYS A 536 -10.11 4.26 15.49
C CYS A 536 -9.86 5.78 15.54
N THR A 537 -8.68 6.22 15.11
CA THR A 537 -8.25 7.62 15.14
C THR A 537 -8.09 8.17 13.72
N ILE A 538 -8.61 9.37 13.47
CA ILE A 538 -8.67 9.98 12.13
C ILE A 538 -8.16 11.43 12.16
N ASN A 539 -7.05 11.76 11.50
CA ASN A 539 -6.42 13.09 11.60
C ASN A 539 -5.99 13.67 10.23
N ASN A 540 -6.01 14.99 10.10
CA ASN A 540 -5.57 15.73 8.90
C ASN A 540 -6.20 15.18 7.59
N ILE A 541 -7.52 15.33 7.48
CA ILE A 541 -8.31 14.82 6.36
C ILE A 541 -8.86 15.97 5.55
N THR A 542 -8.76 15.93 4.23
CA THR A 542 -9.49 16.82 3.31
C THR A 542 -10.55 16.01 2.56
N VAL A 543 -11.83 16.36 2.66
CA VAL A 543 -12.91 15.71 1.87
C VAL A 543 -13.77 16.75 1.16
N GLN A 544 -13.87 16.68 -0.16
CA GLN A 544 -14.63 17.63 -0.97
C GLN A 544 -15.53 16.91 -1.98
N GLY A 545 -16.75 17.41 -2.20
CA GLY A 545 -17.68 16.83 -3.18
C GLY A 545 -18.25 15.46 -2.80
N CYS A 546 -18.25 15.07 -1.52
CA CYS A 546 -18.93 13.86 -1.08
C CYS A 546 -20.45 14.10 -0.91
N LYS A 547 -21.27 13.13 -1.34
CA LYS A 547 -22.74 13.17 -1.21
C LYS A 547 -23.23 12.69 0.16
N GLY A 548 -22.39 11.96 0.90
CA GLY A 548 -22.56 11.62 2.31
C GLY A 548 -21.91 12.64 3.25
N HIS A 549 -21.15 12.16 4.23
CA HIS A 549 -20.44 12.97 5.23
C HIS A 549 -18.92 12.93 5.00
N PRO A 550 -18.14 13.96 5.37
CA PRO A 550 -16.68 13.90 5.36
C PRO A 550 -16.12 12.77 6.23
N VAL A 551 -16.58 12.69 7.49
CA VAL A 551 -16.29 11.59 8.41
C VAL A 551 -17.58 11.18 9.14
N LEU A 552 -17.85 9.87 9.21
CA LEU A 552 -19.04 9.29 9.83
C LEU A 552 -18.68 8.10 10.75
N PHE A 553 -19.04 8.18 12.03
CA PHE A 553 -18.97 7.04 12.96
C PHE A 553 -20.35 6.41 13.17
N THR A 554 -20.43 5.08 13.16
CA THR A 554 -21.66 4.29 13.30
C THR A 554 -21.46 3.05 14.15
N SER A 555 -22.51 2.65 14.88
CA SER A 555 -22.68 1.26 15.31
C SER A 555 -23.87 0.65 14.55
N ARG A 556 -23.76 -0.62 14.13
CA ARG A 556 -24.81 -1.31 13.35
C ARG A 556 -25.09 -2.69 13.95
N SER A 557 -26.36 -2.92 14.29
CA SER A 557 -26.91 -4.15 14.87
C SER A 557 -26.98 -5.33 13.90
N GLY A 558 -25.86 -5.65 13.23
CA GLY A 558 -25.78 -6.71 12.21
C GLY A 558 -25.03 -7.97 12.65
N ARG A 559 -24.08 -7.85 13.58
CA ARG A 559 -23.24 -8.94 14.09
C ARG A 559 -23.15 -8.95 15.61
N VAL A 560 -22.68 -10.08 16.15
CA VAL A 560 -22.36 -10.28 17.56
C VAL A 560 -20.90 -10.70 17.76
N ASP A 561 -20.39 -10.61 18.99
CA ASP A 561 -19.15 -11.25 19.42
C ASP A 561 -19.36 -12.75 19.76
N ASP A 562 -18.29 -13.44 20.13
CA ASP A 562 -18.30 -14.87 20.52
C ASP A 562 -19.19 -15.16 21.76
N ALA A 563 -19.56 -14.14 22.53
CA ALA A 563 -20.45 -14.24 23.68
C ALA A 563 -21.91 -13.84 23.36
N GLY A 564 -22.21 -13.48 22.12
CA GLY A 564 -23.55 -13.12 21.64
C GLY A 564 -23.95 -11.67 21.90
N TYR A 565 -23.05 -10.80 22.35
CA TYR A 565 -23.32 -9.36 22.49
C TYR A 565 -23.13 -8.66 21.15
N LYS A 566 -23.94 -7.62 20.88
CA LYS A 566 -23.86 -6.87 19.60
C LYS A 566 -22.52 -6.15 19.49
N LEU A 567 -21.90 -6.20 18.30
CA LEU A 567 -20.72 -5.39 18.02
C LEU A 567 -21.10 -3.90 18.02
N GLU A 568 -20.38 -3.11 18.81
CA GLU A 568 -20.53 -1.66 18.94
C GLU A 568 -19.15 -0.98 18.90
N GLY A 569 -19.12 0.28 18.44
CA GLY A 569 -17.88 1.05 18.33
C GLY A 569 -17.58 1.95 19.53
N TYR A 570 -16.33 1.94 20.00
CA TYR A 570 -15.88 2.63 21.22
C TYR A 570 -14.53 3.34 21.02
N TYR A 571 -14.17 4.29 21.89
CA TYR A 571 -12.89 5.02 21.94
C TYR A 571 -12.44 5.79 20.69
N ASN A 572 -13.21 5.74 19.60
CA ASN A 572 -12.91 6.41 18.34
C ASN A 572 -12.74 7.94 18.51
N SER A 573 -11.86 8.54 17.70
CA SER A 573 -11.57 9.97 17.72
C SER A 573 -11.30 10.52 16.32
N PHE A 574 -11.44 11.85 16.14
CA PHE A 574 -11.01 12.52 14.92
C PHE A 574 -10.57 13.97 15.18
N ASP A 575 -9.70 14.49 14.30
CA ASP A 575 -9.24 15.89 14.30
C ASP A 575 -8.82 16.33 12.88
N GLY A 576 -8.58 17.64 12.67
CA GLY A 576 -7.98 18.16 11.44
C GLY A 576 -8.78 17.93 10.14
N VAL A 577 -10.10 17.71 10.22
CA VAL A 577 -10.93 17.39 9.05
C VAL A 577 -11.41 18.65 8.32
N ASN A 578 -10.78 19.02 7.20
CA ASN A 578 -11.28 20.02 6.27
C ASN A 578 -12.31 19.38 5.32
N GLY A 579 -13.61 19.59 5.55
CA GLY A 579 -14.67 18.82 4.91
C GLY A 579 -15.82 19.67 4.35
N SER A 580 -16.15 19.47 3.07
CA SER A 580 -17.36 19.99 2.43
C SER A 580 -18.13 18.86 1.73
N GLY A 581 -19.14 18.33 2.41
CA GLY A 581 -20.17 17.52 1.78
C GLY A 581 -21.34 18.38 1.31
N TRP A 582 -22.11 17.86 0.34
CA TRP A 582 -23.34 18.44 -0.23
C TRP A 582 -23.11 19.68 -1.10
N THR A 583 -23.92 19.83 -2.16
CA THR A 583 -23.80 20.90 -3.16
C THR A 583 -24.54 22.20 -2.81
N ASN A 584 -25.37 22.19 -1.77
CA ASN A 584 -26.04 23.38 -1.20
C ASN A 584 -26.23 23.20 0.32
N PRO A 585 -25.17 23.32 1.15
CA PRO A 585 -25.33 23.38 2.60
C PRO A 585 -25.90 24.74 3.01
N PRO A 586 -26.75 24.83 4.05
CA PRO A 586 -27.14 26.09 4.68
C PRO A 586 -25.96 26.67 5.49
N LYS A 587 -24.94 27.18 4.78
CA LYS A 587 -23.73 27.89 5.29
C LYS A 587 -22.92 27.20 6.40
N CYS A 588 -23.11 25.90 6.66
CA CYS A 588 -22.39 25.15 7.67
C CYS A 588 -21.10 24.51 7.14
N GLN A 589 -19.94 25.09 7.44
CA GLN A 589 -18.62 24.48 7.19
C GLN A 589 -18.18 23.65 8.41
N GLY A 590 -17.73 22.41 8.19
CA GLY A 590 -16.89 21.68 9.16
C GLY A 590 -17.55 20.82 10.25
N VAL A 591 -18.85 20.51 10.19
CA VAL A 591 -19.50 19.62 11.19
C VAL A 591 -19.37 18.14 10.78
N ASN A 592 -18.82 17.31 11.67
CA ASN A 592 -18.75 15.84 11.56
C ASN A 592 -19.69 15.18 12.56
N PHE A 593 -20.13 13.94 12.30
CA PHE A 593 -21.20 13.31 13.07
C PHE A 593 -20.82 11.93 13.63
N ILE A 594 -21.09 11.74 14.92
CA ILE A 594 -21.22 10.42 15.55
C ILE A 594 -22.69 10.03 15.45
N LYS A 595 -23.00 8.95 14.72
CA LYS A 595 -24.35 8.39 14.62
C LYS A 595 -24.45 7.12 15.46
N GLY A 596 -24.55 7.31 16.77
CA GLY A 596 -25.02 6.27 17.68
C GLY A 596 -26.52 6.03 17.47
N ARG A 597 -26.87 5.17 16.51
CA ARG A 597 -28.26 4.73 16.28
C ARG A 597 -28.62 3.67 17.31
N VAL A 598 -28.92 4.10 18.53
CA VAL A 598 -29.46 3.21 19.57
C VAL A 598 -30.88 2.85 19.15
N VAL A 599 -31.03 1.67 18.52
CA VAL A 599 -32.34 1.08 18.32
C VAL A 599 -32.75 0.44 19.64
N ASN A 600 -33.63 1.12 20.38
CA ASN A 600 -34.19 0.60 21.63
C ASN A 600 -34.99 -0.69 21.40
N ALA A 601 -35.40 -1.36 22.48
CA ALA A 601 -36.11 -2.65 22.40
C ALA A 601 -37.43 -2.58 21.60
N GLN A 602 -37.97 -1.37 21.39
CA GLN A 602 -39.17 -1.05 20.65
C GLN A 602 -38.92 -0.69 19.16
N GLY A 603 -37.68 -0.75 18.68
CA GLY A 603 -37.33 -0.59 17.25
C GLY A 603 -37.19 0.85 16.75
N GLN A 604 -36.99 1.83 17.65
CA GLN A 604 -37.06 3.25 17.32
C GLN A 604 -35.73 3.85 16.83
N ASP A 605 -35.78 5.01 16.16
CA ASP A 605 -34.61 5.78 15.72
C ASP A 605 -34.22 6.84 16.76
N ASP A 606 -33.24 6.55 17.62
CA ASP A 606 -32.54 7.57 18.41
C ASP A 606 -31.24 8.02 17.72
N LEU A 607 -30.95 9.33 17.77
CA LEU A 607 -29.62 9.90 17.50
C LEU A 607 -29.04 10.41 18.82
N TYR A 608 -27.92 9.83 19.25
CA TYR A 608 -27.14 10.26 20.42
C TYR A 608 -25.85 10.95 19.98
N ILE A 609 -25.57 12.13 20.56
CA ILE A 609 -24.37 12.94 20.27
C ILE A 609 -23.60 13.21 21.58
N PRO A 610 -22.53 12.43 21.88
CA PRO A 610 -21.73 12.59 23.09
C PRO A 610 -20.78 13.80 22.97
N GLY A 611 -21.32 15.00 23.25
CA GLY A 611 -20.61 16.28 23.17
C GLY A 611 -20.45 16.78 21.74
N ASN A 612 -20.82 18.04 21.48
CA ASN A 612 -20.49 18.67 20.20
C ASN A 612 -18.99 18.99 20.23
N ILE A 613 -18.22 18.50 19.24
CA ILE A 613 -16.83 18.93 19.07
C ILE A 613 -16.86 20.31 18.40
N LEU A 614 -16.52 21.33 19.18
CA LEU A 614 -16.40 22.71 18.72
C LEU A 614 -14.93 23.01 18.48
N ARG A 615 -14.60 23.51 17.28
CA ARG A 615 -13.22 23.75 16.87
C ARG A 615 -12.79 25.17 17.23
N GLU A 616 -11.58 25.31 17.74
CA GLU A 616 -10.90 26.59 17.92
C GLU A 616 -9.98 26.85 16.71
N ALA A 617 -10.10 28.03 16.10
CA ALA A 617 -9.20 28.48 15.03
C ALA A 617 -8.07 29.30 15.65
N THR A 618 -6.82 28.97 15.31
CA THR A 618 -5.64 29.66 15.87
C THR A 618 -5.18 30.87 15.07
N ASP A 619 -5.77 31.10 13.89
CA ASP A 619 -5.55 32.25 13.01
C ASP A 619 -6.76 32.47 12.08
N GLU A 620 -6.69 33.52 11.25
CA GLU A 620 -7.71 33.89 10.25
C GLU A 620 -7.83 32.90 9.07
N TYR A 621 -7.00 31.84 9.02
CA TYR A 621 -6.91 30.89 7.91
C TYR A 621 -7.21 29.43 8.26
N GLY A 622 -7.52 29.13 9.53
CA GLY A 622 -8.35 27.97 9.89
C GLY A 622 -7.61 26.65 10.14
N ALA A 623 -6.45 26.69 10.80
CA ALA A 623 -5.87 25.49 11.43
C ALA A 623 -6.63 25.12 12.72
N TRP A 624 -6.98 23.83 12.88
CA TRP A 624 -7.80 23.29 13.97
C TRP A 624 -7.05 22.24 14.80
N LYS A 625 -7.38 22.12 16.09
CA LYS A 625 -6.95 21.01 16.98
C LYS A 625 -8.09 20.56 17.90
N ASN A 626 -8.14 19.27 18.23
CA ASN A 626 -9.11 18.66 19.14
C ASN A 626 -8.45 17.55 20.00
N LYS A 627 -9.08 17.19 21.13
CA LYS A 627 -8.56 16.18 22.07
C LYS A 627 -9.69 15.47 22.81
N TYR A 628 -9.40 14.25 23.27
CA TYR A 628 -10.18 13.35 24.14
C TYR A 628 -11.04 12.27 23.47
N LEU A 629 -11.45 11.30 24.32
CA LEU A 629 -11.57 9.87 24.01
C LEU A 629 -12.98 9.34 24.32
N ALA A 630 -13.52 8.47 23.47
CA ALA A 630 -14.91 8.04 23.58
C ALA A 630 -15.14 6.84 24.52
N LYS A 631 -15.40 7.09 25.81
CA LYS A 631 -16.26 6.18 26.60
C LYS A 631 -17.21 6.93 27.53
N ASN A 632 -18.50 6.67 27.33
CA ASN A 632 -19.41 6.17 28.37
C ASN A 632 -20.75 5.81 27.72
N LEU A 633 -20.99 4.50 27.55
CA LEU A 633 -22.28 3.95 27.14
C LEU A 633 -22.81 3.03 28.24
N VAL A 634 -23.58 3.63 29.15
CA VAL A 634 -24.44 2.94 30.14
C VAL A 634 -25.73 3.77 30.21
N ALA A 635 -26.89 3.12 30.34
CA ALA A 635 -28.19 3.78 30.27
C ALA A 635 -28.97 3.79 31.59
N ASN A 636 -29.76 4.85 31.78
CA ASN A 636 -30.85 5.06 32.74
C ASN A 636 -30.56 5.08 34.25
N ASN A 637 -31.18 6.07 34.92
CA ASN A 637 -32.01 5.79 36.11
C ASN A 637 -32.97 6.96 36.48
N TYR A 638 -34.26 6.60 36.67
CA TYR A 638 -35.33 7.25 37.47
C TYR A 638 -36.03 8.59 37.11
N LEU A 639 -37.38 8.47 36.99
CA LEU A 639 -38.48 9.32 37.51
C LEU A 639 -38.63 10.80 37.05
N GLU A 640 -39.79 11.46 37.18
CA GLU A 640 -41.24 11.14 37.04
C GLU A 640 -42.00 12.49 37.15
N PHE A 641 -43.08 12.74 36.40
CA PHE A 641 -44.16 13.64 36.87
C PHE A 641 -45.54 13.33 36.26
N THR A 642 -46.58 13.35 37.10
CA THR A 642 -47.98 13.06 36.77
C THR A 642 -48.68 14.22 36.03
N ALA A 643 -49.86 13.96 35.44
CA ALA A 643 -50.52 14.86 34.51
C ALA A 643 -51.48 15.90 35.15
N GLY A 644 -51.56 17.08 34.53
CA GLY A 644 -52.62 18.07 34.67
C GLY A 644 -53.11 18.50 33.27
N SER A 645 -54.40 18.77 33.11
CA SER A 645 -55.07 18.80 31.80
C SER A 645 -55.09 20.18 31.12
N GLY A 646 -54.76 20.20 29.82
CA GLY A 646 -55.21 21.24 28.88
C GLY A 646 -54.21 22.35 28.51
N SER A 647 -53.12 22.02 27.81
CA SER A 647 -52.29 23.02 27.09
C SER A 647 -51.49 22.37 25.96
N ASN A 648 -51.42 22.99 24.78
CA ASN A 648 -50.54 22.56 23.68
C ASN A 648 -49.12 23.18 23.73
N LEU A 649 -48.80 23.92 24.80
CA LEU A 649 -47.44 24.27 25.20
C LEU A 649 -47.24 23.85 26.66
N LYS A 650 -46.10 23.23 26.98
CA LYS A 650 -45.46 23.39 28.30
C LYS A 650 -44.39 24.46 28.13
N TRP A 651 -44.53 25.60 28.81
CA TRP A 651 -43.52 26.66 28.81
C TRP A 651 -42.21 26.18 29.44
N PHE A 652 -41.09 26.46 28.78
CA PHE A 652 -40.15 27.51 29.23
C PHE A 652 -39.82 28.43 28.02
N VAL A 653 -39.21 29.60 28.24
CA VAL A 653 -39.27 30.80 27.36
C VAL A 653 -38.06 30.90 26.37
N ASN A 654 -38.10 31.66 25.26
CA ASN A 654 -37.06 31.59 24.18
C ASN A 654 -36.03 32.78 24.10
N ASP A 655 -34.87 32.52 23.45
CA ASP A 655 -33.50 32.42 24.06
C ASP A 655 -32.52 32.12 22.78
N ARG A 656 -31.29 32.60 22.31
CA ARG A 656 -29.81 32.86 22.68
C ARG A 656 -29.22 34.29 22.29
N THR A 657 -27.93 34.71 22.21
CA THR A 657 -26.63 34.35 21.47
C THR A 657 -25.31 34.71 22.26
N TYR A 658 -24.02 34.55 21.77
CA TYR A 658 -22.64 34.56 22.45
C TYR A 658 -21.58 35.67 22.12
N GLU A 659 -20.46 35.68 22.88
CA GLU A 659 -19.06 36.00 22.48
C GLU A 659 -18.05 35.13 23.31
N GLU A 660 -16.91 34.70 22.73
CA GLU A 660 -15.76 33.94 23.32
C GLU A 660 -16.02 32.56 24.03
N VAL A 661 -14.97 31.81 24.45
CA VAL A 661 -15.05 30.44 25.02
C VAL A 661 -14.04 30.20 26.16
N VAL A 662 -14.50 29.61 27.27
CA VAL A 662 -13.69 29.07 28.39
C VAL A 662 -14.32 27.75 28.90
N TYR A 663 -13.54 26.88 29.56
CA TYR A 663 -14.03 25.61 30.13
C TYR A 663 -15.12 25.80 31.20
N ALA A 664 -16.16 24.96 31.16
CA ALA A 664 -17.24 24.90 32.14
C ALA A 664 -16.82 24.11 33.41
N PRO A 665 -17.27 24.49 34.63
CA PRO A 665 -16.67 23.98 35.88
C PRO A 665 -17.07 22.56 36.29
N SER A 666 -18.23 22.04 35.90
CA SER A 666 -18.71 20.69 36.23
C SER A 666 -19.90 20.27 35.36
N VAL A 667 -20.22 18.96 35.30
CA VAL A 667 -21.39 18.39 34.61
C VAL A 667 -22.25 17.54 35.58
N PRO A 668 -23.51 17.20 35.25
CA PRO A 668 -24.33 16.30 36.06
C PRO A 668 -23.67 14.92 36.26
N PRO A 669 -23.76 14.31 37.45
CA PRO A 669 -23.20 12.98 37.69
C PRO A 669 -23.79 11.92 36.74
N GLY A 670 -22.92 11.25 35.98
CA GLY A 670 -23.30 10.20 35.03
C GLY A 670 -23.53 10.65 33.59
N GLU A 671 -23.56 11.96 33.30
CA GLU A 671 -23.69 12.49 31.94
C GLU A 671 -22.33 12.84 31.29
N PRO A 672 -22.22 12.86 29.95
CA PRO A 672 -20.97 13.21 29.24
C PRO A 672 -20.49 14.65 29.49
N MET A 673 -19.20 14.87 29.19
CA MET A 673 -18.58 16.20 29.24
C MET A 673 -19.33 17.23 28.39
N ALA A 674 -19.40 18.45 28.91
CA ALA A 674 -20.12 19.58 28.30
C ALA A 674 -19.27 20.40 27.31
N VAL A 675 -19.94 21.21 26.49
CA VAL A 675 -19.33 22.05 25.44
C VAL A 675 -19.72 23.54 25.52
N THR A 676 -18.71 24.39 25.32
CA THR A 676 -18.71 25.88 25.23
C THR A 676 -19.32 26.51 23.96
N VAL A 677 -20.63 26.46 23.65
CA VAL A 677 -21.11 26.58 22.23
C VAL A 677 -21.22 28.00 21.61
N SER A 678 -20.12 28.63 21.18
CA SER A 678 -20.10 30.07 20.79
C SER A 678 -20.57 30.49 19.38
N ASP A 679 -21.50 31.46 19.35
CA ASP A 679 -21.83 32.33 18.21
C ASP A 679 -21.72 33.82 18.59
N GLN A 680 -20.92 34.57 17.84
CA GLN A 680 -20.51 35.95 18.11
C GLN A 680 -21.27 37.00 17.25
N SER A 681 -22.34 36.60 16.57
CA SER A 681 -22.88 37.33 15.42
C SER A 681 -24.05 38.26 15.76
N THR A 682 -23.82 39.57 15.66
CA THR A 682 -24.87 40.61 15.82
C THR A 682 -25.71 40.86 14.57
N THR A 683 -25.53 40.09 13.49
CA THR A 683 -26.17 40.32 12.18
C THR A 683 -26.93 39.11 11.60
N ALA A 684 -26.70 37.92 12.15
CA ALA A 684 -27.31 36.66 11.72
C ALA A 684 -27.10 35.59 12.79
N LEU A 685 -28.07 34.70 12.98
CA LEU A 685 -27.90 33.52 13.82
C LEU A 685 -26.86 32.57 13.19
N ARG A 686 -25.85 32.10 13.93
CA ARG A 686 -25.11 30.87 13.58
C ARG A 686 -25.87 29.67 14.15
N GLU A 687 -26.03 28.63 13.34
CA GLU A 687 -26.98 27.55 13.60
C GLU A 687 -26.27 26.19 13.46
N ILE A 688 -26.26 25.36 14.50
CA ILE A 688 -25.61 24.03 14.47
C ILE A 688 -26.67 22.97 14.16
N TYR A 689 -26.89 22.70 12.88
CA TYR A 689 -27.82 21.65 12.42
C TYR A 689 -27.21 20.25 12.45
N TYR A 690 -28.04 19.29 12.84
CA TYR A 690 -27.77 17.86 12.84
C TYR A 690 -28.43 17.19 11.61
N PRO A 691 -28.02 15.98 11.21
CA PRO A 691 -28.41 15.43 9.92
C PRO A 691 -29.93 15.23 9.82
N PRO A 692 -30.57 15.59 8.67
CA PRO A 692 -32.01 15.48 8.53
C PRO A 692 -32.52 14.03 8.66
N PHE A 693 -33.46 13.84 9.58
CA PHE A 693 -34.19 12.60 9.80
C PHE A 693 -35.25 12.46 8.71
N LYS A 694 -35.42 11.27 8.12
CA LYS A 694 -36.59 11.02 7.24
C LYS A 694 -37.88 11.28 8.01
N ALA A 695 -38.79 12.02 7.39
CA ALA A 695 -40.04 12.46 7.96
C ALA A 695 -41.18 12.36 6.95
N ARG A 696 -42.40 12.44 7.46
CA ARG A 696 -43.66 12.63 6.73
C ARG A 696 -44.51 13.63 7.51
N LYS A 697 -45.54 14.18 6.88
CA LYS A 697 -46.58 14.94 7.59
C LYS A 697 -47.13 14.13 8.77
N ASP A 698 -47.41 14.83 9.87
CA ASP A 698 -47.94 14.30 11.12
C ASP A 698 -47.00 13.34 11.88
N ASP A 699 -45.78 13.07 11.38
CA ASP A 699 -44.69 12.50 12.20
C ASP A 699 -44.39 13.46 13.37
N ILE A 700 -43.92 12.89 14.48
CA ILE A 700 -43.51 13.65 15.66
C ILE A 700 -42.01 13.43 15.89
N PHE A 701 -41.31 14.50 16.22
CA PHE A 701 -39.92 14.50 16.65
C PHE A 701 -39.80 15.11 18.03
N TYR A 702 -38.85 14.59 18.81
CA TYR A 702 -38.49 15.10 20.12
C TYR A 702 -36.99 15.32 20.14
N ALA A 703 -36.55 16.40 20.78
CA ALA A 703 -35.14 16.65 21.09
C ALA A 703 -35.02 16.93 22.58
N ARG A 704 -34.08 16.27 23.26
CA ARG A 704 -33.71 16.58 24.65
C ARG A 704 -32.27 17.02 24.72
N VAL A 705 -31.97 17.99 25.57
CA VAL A 705 -30.64 18.57 25.72
C VAL A 705 -30.47 19.17 27.11
N TRP A 706 -29.28 19.01 27.69
CA TRP A 706 -28.92 19.67 28.93
C TRP A 706 -28.27 21.02 28.63
N ALA A 707 -28.66 22.08 29.35
CA ALA A 707 -28.05 23.40 29.25
C ALA A 707 -27.82 24.04 30.63
N LEU A 708 -26.82 24.93 30.71
CA LEU A 708 -26.44 25.74 31.88
C LEU A 708 -26.03 27.13 31.40
N LYS A 709 -26.45 28.22 32.06
CA LYS A 709 -26.13 29.60 31.65
C LYS A 709 -24.62 29.86 31.60
N GLY A 710 -24.18 30.64 30.63
CA GLY A 710 -22.91 31.35 30.63
C GLY A 710 -23.20 32.85 30.75
N SER A 711 -22.80 33.67 29.77
CA SER A 711 -23.23 35.08 29.66
C SER A 711 -24.48 35.33 28.79
N ALA A 712 -25.11 34.30 28.20
CA ALA A 712 -26.37 34.43 27.46
C ALA A 712 -27.51 34.53 28.46
N ASP A 713 -28.42 35.49 28.31
CA ASP A 713 -29.72 35.42 28.98
C ASP A 713 -30.68 34.38 28.32
N ASN A 714 -30.13 33.57 27.40
CA ASN A 714 -30.79 33.09 26.20
C ASN A 714 -30.22 31.65 25.74
N PHE A 715 -30.87 30.85 24.84
CA PHE A 715 -30.58 29.54 24.13
C PHE A 715 -31.72 29.03 23.16
N SER A 716 -31.47 28.52 21.94
CA SER A 716 -32.53 27.96 21.06
C SER A 716 -32.28 26.57 20.43
N ILE A 717 -33.35 25.81 20.21
CA ILE A 717 -33.42 24.60 19.36
C ILE A 717 -34.27 24.94 18.12
N ALA A 718 -33.70 24.87 16.93
CA ALA A 718 -34.42 25.08 15.67
C ALA A 718 -34.84 23.77 15.00
N VAL A 719 -35.89 23.84 14.19
CA VAL A 719 -36.39 22.75 13.36
C VAL A 719 -36.75 23.26 11.97
N GLN A 720 -36.25 22.57 10.94
CA GLN A 720 -36.54 22.81 9.53
C GLN A 720 -37.20 21.58 8.92
N GLU A 721 -38.35 21.74 8.29
CA GLU A 721 -38.92 20.71 7.41
C GLU A 721 -38.28 20.82 6.03
N LEU A 722 -37.83 19.71 5.44
CA LEU A 722 -37.15 19.69 4.14
C LEU A 722 -37.86 18.80 3.12
N ASP A 723 -37.80 19.18 1.84
CA ASP A 723 -38.35 18.40 0.72
C ASP A 723 -37.50 17.17 0.37
N SER A 724 -37.91 16.40 -0.63
CA SER A 724 -37.18 15.19 -1.09
C SER A 724 -35.77 15.49 -1.61
N SER A 725 -35.53 16.71 -2.08
CA SER A 725 -34.25 17.25 -2.53
C SER A 725 -33.44 17.93 -1.40
N LYS A 726 -33.98 17.95 -0.17
CA LYS A 726 -33.44 18.58 1.05
C LYS A 726 -33.51 20.12 1.07
N ASN A 727 -34.34 20.76 0.24
CA ASN A 727 -34.59 22.21 0.34
C ASN A 727 -35.50 22.53 1.54
N LEU A 728 -35.30 23.69 2.17
CA LEU A 728 -36.18 24.19 3.24
C LEU A 728 -37.61 24.42 2.74
N ILE A 729 -38.59 23.86 3.46
CA ILE A 729 -40.02 24.10 3.25
C ILE A 729 -40.48 25.16 4.25
N GLY A 730 -40.97 26.30 3.74
CA GLY A 730 -41.53 27.35 4.58
C GLY A 730 -40.45 28.05 5.43
N SER A 731 -40.61 28.02 6.75
CA SER A 731 -39.77 28.75 7.71
C SER A 731 -39.31 27.84 8.85
N THR A 732 -38.06 28.03 9.29
CA THR A 732 -37.54 27.41 10.53
C THR A 732 -38.46 27.68 11.73
N THR A 733 -38.76 26.64 12.49
CA THR A 733 -39.47 26.72 13.79
C THR A 733 -38.44 26.82 14.91
N PHE A 734 -38.62 27.73 15.87
CA PHE A 734 -37.65 28.01 16.94
C PHE A 734 -38.21 27.71 18.34
N TYR A 735 -37.50 26.89 19.12
CA TYR A 735 -37.84 26.45 20.47
C TYR A 735 -36.68 26.74 21.45
N GLY A 736 -36.73 27.88 22.13
CA GLY A 736 -35.81 28.22 23.24
C GLY A 736 -36.36 27.83 24.61
N ILE A 737 -35.60 28.16 25.67
CA ILE A 737 -35.51 27.36 26.91
C ILE A 737 -35.42 28.14 28.27
N GLU A 738 -34.99 29.40 28.25
CA GLU A 738 -34.85 30.47 29.27
C GLU A 738 -33.66 30.40 30.23
N MET A 739 -32.49 30.89 29.80
CA MET A 739 -31.23 30.80 30.55
C MET A 739 -30.99 31.93 31.54
N SER A 740 -31.76 33.03 31.50
CA SER A 740 -31.69 34.14 32.47
C SER A 740 -31.52 33.67 33.93
N ASN A 741 -32.25 32.61 34.30
CA ASN A 741 -32.32 31.97 35.62
C ASN A 741 -31.70 30.55 35.68
N VAL A 742 -31.11 30.01 34.61
CA VAL A 742 -30.61 28.61 34.56
C VAL A 742 -29.15 28.56 35.02
N LEU A 743 -28.96 28.88 36.30
CA LEU A 743 -27.65 28.95 36.97
C LEU A 743 -27.10 27.56 37.36
N GLU A 744 -27.87 26.50 37.13
CA GLU A 744 -27.49 25.10 37.28
C GLU A 744 -27.84 24.30 36.01
N TRP A 745 -27.33 23.08 35.87
CA TRP A 745 -27.62 22.22 34.72
C TRP A 745 -29.08 21.75 34.72
N LYS A 746 -29.81 22.06 33.66
CA LYS A 746 -31.22 21.70 33.48
C LYS A 746 -31.43 20.98 32.15
N GLU A 747 -32.23 19.91 32.14
CA GLU A 747 -32.66 19.26 30.89
C GLU A 747 -33.86 20.00 30.31
N PHE A 748 -33.88 20.10 28.98
CA PHE A 748 -34.94 20.70 28.22
C PHE A 748 -35.38 19.77 27.11
N VAL A 749 -36.69 19.66 26.90
CA VAL A 749 -37.30 18.73 25.94
C VAL A 749 -38.24 19.49 25.00
N MET A 750 -37.88 19.49 23.72
CA MET A 750 -38.69 20.01 22.62
C MET A 750 -39.54 18.89 22.01
N LYS A 751 -40.75 19.24 21.56
CA LYS A 751 -41.62 18.41 20.71
C LYS A 751 -42.01 19.18 19.46
N HIS A 752 -41.80 18.57 18.30
CA HIS A 752 -42.18 19.08 16.99
C HIS A 752 -43.09 18.07 16.28
N THR A 753 -44.12 18.55 15.59
CA THR A 753 -45.00 17.74 14.74
C THR A 753 -44.96 18.31 13.34
N VAL A 754 -44.68 17.45 12.36
CA VAL A 754 -44.40 17.85 10.98
C VAL A 754 -45.68 18.31 10.29
N VAL A 755 -45.67 19.56 9.82
CA VAL A 755 -46.86 20.27 9.34
C VAL A 755 -47.09 20.09 7.84
N SER A 756 -46.01 20.03 7.05
CA SER A 756 -46.09 19.99 5.58
C SER A 756 -46.36 18.60 5.02
N SER A 757 -47.29 18.51 4.07
CA SER A 757 -47.48 17.33 3.20
C SER A 757 -46.26 16.99 2.35
N ASN A 758 -45.37 17.96 2.15
CA ASN A 758 -44.23 17.84 1.24
C ASN A 758 -42.92 17.53 1.99
N ALA A 759 -42.95 17.53 3.33
CA ALA A 759 -41.82 17.17 4.16
C ALA A 759 -41.42 15.70 3.90
N SER A 760 -40.19 15.53 3.41
CA SER A 760 -39.51 14.23 3.31
C SER A 760 -38.48 14.05 4.42
N TYR A 761 -38.06 15.16 5.04
CA TYR A 761 -37.16 15.16 6.20
C TYR A 761 -37.49 16.26 7.21
N VAL A 762 -36.97 16.09 8.43
CA VAL A 762 -36.88 17.09 9.49
C VAL A 762 -35.41 17.24 9.88
N MET A 763 -34.90 18.46 9.87
CA MET A 763 -33.56 18.80 10.35
C MET A 763 -33.69 19.60 11.64
N ILE A 764 -33.06 19.14 12.72
CA ILE A 764 -33.03 19.83 14.01
C ILE A 764 -31.66 20.48 14.16
N GLY A 765 -31.59 21.67 14.77
CA GLY A 765 -30.33 22.30 15.14
C GLY A 765 -30.36 22.87 16.54
N LEU A 766 -29.21 22.91 17.20
CA LEU A 766 -29.01 23.79 18.34
C LEU A 766 -28.53 25.11 17.77
N ILE A 767 -29.33 26.15 17.92
CA ILE A 767 -28.88 27.48 17.59
C ILE A 767 -28.24 28.06 18.85
N PRO A 768 -26.92 28.27 18.86
CA PRO A 768 -26.28 29.09 19.86
C PRO A 768 -26.69 30.58 19.82
N ALA A 769 -27.84 30.93 19.23
CA ALA A 769 -28.28 32.31 18.91
C ALA A 769 -29.79 32.64 19.08
N GLY A 770 -30.71 31.68 18.87
CA GLY A 770 -32.02 31.99 18.25
C GLY A 770 -33.19 32.50 19.13
N GLY A 771 -33.10 33.69 19.73
CA GLY A 771 -34.15 34.22 20.61
C GLY A 771 -35.47 34.54 19.91
N TYR A 772 -36.46 33.63 19.90
CA TYR A 772 -37.73 33.79 19.15
C TYR A 772 -37.54 34.33 17.70
N ASN A 773 -36.48 33.91 17.00
CA ASN A 773 -36.05 34.45 15.70
C ASN A 773 -35.60 35.95 15.72
N THR A 774 -34.85 36.38 16.74
CA THR A 774 -34.18 37.70 16.82
C THR A 774 -32.67 37.60 16.48
N PRO A 775 -32.19 38.11 15.33
CA PRO A 775 -30.80 37.89 14.87
C PRO A 775 -29.67 38.67 15.56
N ALA A 776 -29.86 39.19 16.78
CA ALA A 776 -29.10 40.35 17.28
C ALA A 776 -28.43 40.21 18.66
N ASN A 777 -28.59 39.08 19.36
CA ASN A 777 -28.13 38.94 20.75
C ASN A 777 -26.63 38.53 20.83
N THR A 778 -26.02 38.52 22.04
CA THR A 778 -24.64 38.04 22.39
C THR A 778 -24.52 37.66 23.91
N GLY A 779 -23.53 36.84 24.34
CA GLY A 779 -23.42 36.13 25.67
C GLY A 779 -23.42 34.55 25.74
N THR A 780 -22.65 33.85 26.59
CA THR A 780 -22.41 32.38 26.49
C THR A 780 -23.39 31.36 27.16
N THR A 781 -23.25 30.07 26.87
CA THR A 781 -24.04 28.97 27.47
C THR A 781 -23.34 27.60 27.32
N ASN A 782 -23.58 26.70 28.26
CA ASN A 782 -22.99 25.37 28.28
C ASN A 782 -24.03 24.33 27.82
N LEU A 783 -23.62 23.29 27.08
CA LEU A 783 -24.51 22.23 26.57
C LEU A 783 -23.95 20.82 26.81
N SER A 784 -24.82 19.83 27.03
CA SER A 784 -24.47 18.39 27.04
C SER A 784 -25.65 17.50 26.63
N ASN A 785 -25.36 16.21 26.38
CA ASN A 785 -26.34 15.11 26.21
C ASN A 785 -27.53 15.42 25.27
N LEU A 786 -27.24 15.93 24.07
CA LEU A 786 -28.27 16.06 23.02
C LEU A 786 -28.70 14.68 22.53
N ARG A 787 -30.02 14.42 22.55
CA ARG A 787 -30.64 13.26 21.91
C ARG A 787 -31.84 13.69 21.08
N ILE A 788 -32.09 13.01 19.97
CA ILE A 788 -33.23 13.24 19.09
C ILE A 788 -33.89 11.90 18.74
N GLY A 789 -35.21 11.82 18.78
CA GLY A 789 -35.97 10.60 18.40
C GLY A 789 -37.41 10.90 17.96
N ARG A 790 -38.13 9.90 17.45
CA ARG A 790 -39.55 10.03 17.04
C ARG A 790 -40.58 9.68 18.13
N SER A 791 -40.15 8.99 19.18
CA SER A 791 -40.97 8.79 20.39
C SER A 791 -40.73 9.95 21.35
N PRO A 792 -41.71 10.33 22.21
CA PRO A 792 -41.33 10.95 23.48
C PRO A 792 -40.33 10.01 24.15
N PHE A 793 -39.20 10.54 24.63
CA PHE A 793 -38.08 9.72 25.10
C PHE A 793 -38.55 8.74 26.17
N GLY A 794 -38.52 7.45 25.81
CA GLY A 794 -39.24 6.43 26.54
C GLY A 794 -38.64 6.15 27.91
N VAL A 795 -39.43 6.40 28.96
CA VAL A 795 -39.74 5.27 29.84
C VAL A 795 -40.63 4.28 29.08
N SER A 796 -40.52 3.00 29.44
CA SER A 796 -41.13 1.84 28.79
C SER A 796 -42.63 1.95 28.52
#